data_AF-R1G1Z1-F1
#
_entry.id   AF-R1G1Z1-F1
#
_cell.length_a   1.000
_cell.length_b   1.000
_cell.length_c   1.000
_cell.angle_alpha   90.00
_cell.angle_beta   90.00
_cell.angle_gamma   90.00
#
_symmetry.space_group_name_H-M   'P 1'
#
loop_
_entity.id
_entity.type
_entity.pdbx_description
1 polymer ?
#
loop_
_entity_poly.entity_id
_entity_poly.type
_entity_poly.pdbx_seq_one_letter_code
_entity_poly.pdbx_strand_id
1 'polypeptide(L)'
;MRSSWRKAALGALAFLTLVPAVTATPAAAEQTTQERQAVPADDPPVVAAAKRDELLGQGWQASGDRLWTTTGDAEGLHVLTAEAKTGYSWRTIADLTVTGLETDQWIGHGCVTGSGRRAVIVYAPRTFTNKEDLTSRGGLTAVVDLVTGAVTKLPIRTTLSYYNPGCGTGETAALTQEGGDRIPKTGVVTVDTTTGTLGARTELNGQTTSATPVDGGFVVADTAGLLKVGTDGTKQRLVAGTGGVPFNVRADAQGGVVFMDLAGNDSRVRRAPSSRQARQDAPTLASGPLGSVGVASGTGGKVFVTGTPAKLGTLPGAVAKLDVPSDAEVSSLGQTAITDVALAPVKPGTKAASDPHRPRPVHIATRSLRTGKTFGFGVDPGDTLKPRWNDTVDADRVCSVPRNDPGTQVYQPTPREVEWAADNAVTGARSVGDKIPAQILLGVLGQESNLWQAARNIWAGEYGNPLVGNYYGLEIYDDNPSNDWDIRWDSADCGYGVTQTTDGMRLAGHPKPGTPDDARPATEQRAIGTQYITNVNSGLQILLDKWRQLQARGMTLNNNDPMRIENWFYATWAYNSGLHDGTKPDDAGVVGLGWLNNPANPRYQADRANFGTKPSDFAHPERWPYPEKVLGFATSPPSGYEGPNQPEPFFRAATWNGASGPDTTPGTANYNRRTARPAPQTFCTADNNCSWGTAVQPDVPGELPGPCLHRDSAGKLDLRCWVKTAATWKTDCSATCGFEFVRYDPGVGKPADGASYPPRCDNNDSNPSHNGIVATAGVIDDVTTQTPPVRPCRGIHANMAGSDFSFSYPGSASKVDLHQVGGGYGAHYWYGHTRSDTDEGHKTQLIGNWTFPSVDGLARLMVYIPSHLADAAVVYVVDTANGPVNVPVRQADHHDEWVPLGAFPFYGQPKVHLNTITAGANGLDAVAFDAMAIDSVPDGPGYTPMIVNESSGPDGNYACLGLKGNVTKPGTPTEFRSCSKSWGYGYWNEVDAKVVINLPDSTQARGYILQDRLAGQCLQVADGRTDDGAPVVLGSCVAGDNNQIWTLPPQPTPATGTQRQLVINLKTGKCLSLGNANPNGTSPVVQSTCDYGGNITTQYWKAYTQQVPLQ
;
A
#
# COMPACT_ATOMS: atom_id res chain seq x y z
N MET A 1 -25.74 -17.28 -66.86
CA MET A 1 -26.79 -17.63 -65.86
C MET A 1 -26.78 -19.15 -65.63
N ARG A 2 -27.34 -19.63 -64.51
CA ARG A 2 -28.02 -20.93 -64.20
C ARG A 2 -27.93 -22.09 -65.23
N SER A 3 -27.87 -23.39 -64.86
CA SER A 3 -28.03 -24.12 -63.56
C SER A 3 -27.69 -25.61 -63.71
N SER A 4 -27.69 -26.41 -62.61
CA SER A 4 -28.28 -27.78 -62.56
C SER A 4 -28.26 -28.37 -61.13
N TRP A 5 -28.86 -29.56 -60.91
CA TRP A 5 -29.21 -30.11 -59.58
C TRP A 5 -29.40 -31.66 -59.55
N ARG A 6 -28.91 -32.35 -58.50
CA ARG A 6 -29.44 -33.63 -57.89
C ARG A 6 -29.36 -34.94 -58.74
N LYS A 7 -29.43 -36.21 -58.22
CA LYS A 7 -29.37 -36.85 -56.86
C LYS A 7 -29.18 -38.41 -56.97
N ALA A 8 -28.66 -39.07 -55.90
CA ALA A 8 -28.75 -40.51 -55.50
C ALA A 8 -28.17 -41.62 -56.46
N ALA A 9 -27.46 -42.71 -56.09
CA ALA A 9 -27.32 -43.59 -54.88
C ALA A 9 -28.46 -44.66 -54.74
N LEU A 10 -28.28 -45.95 -54.35
CA LEU A 10 -27.23 -46.79 -53.67
C LEU A 10 -27.02 -48.14 -54.46
N GLY A 11 -26.30 -49.22 -54.06
CA GLY A 11 -25.41 -49.62 -52.92
C GLY A 11 -25.32 -51.19 -52.78
N ALA A 12 -24.34 -51.77 -52.06
CA ALA A 12 -24.16 -53.25 -51.85
C ALA A 12 -23.38 -53.64 -50.56
N LEU A 13 -23.33 -54.94 -50.18
CA LEU A 13 -22.96 -55.48 -48.84
C LEU A 13 -21.50 -55.97 -48.67
N ALA A 14 -20.96 -55.91 -47.43
CA ALA A 14 -20.20 -57.00 -46.75
C ALA A 14 -19.95 -56.74 -45.23
N PHE A 15 -19.79 -57.80 -44.44
CA PHE A 15 -19.38 -57.87 -43.00
C PHE A 15 -17.97 -58.51 -42.90
N LEU A 16 -17.19 -58.53 -41.79
CA LEU A 16 -17.08 -57.73 -40.55
C LEU A 16 -15.89 -58.28 -39.72
N THR A 17 -14.96 -57.44 -39.24
CA THR A 17 -14.13 -57.62 -38.02
C THR A 17 -13.44 -56.28 -37.69
N LEU A 18 -13.32 -55.91 -36.41
CA LEU A 18 -12.80 -54.59 -36.01
C LEU A 18 -11.29 -54.56 -35.76
N VAL A 19 -10.65 -53.52 -36.29
CA VAL A 19 -9.48 -52.84 -35.70
C VAL A 19 -9.79 -51.34 -35.75
N PRO A 20 -9.57 -50.55 -34.69
CA PRO A 20 -9.87 -49.12 -34.71
C PRO A 20 -8.88 -48.37 -35.61
N ALA A 21 -9.30 -48.05 -36.83
CA ALA A 21 -8.57 -47.12 -37.69
C ALA A 21 -8.63 -45.72 -37.06
N VAL A 22 -7.47 -45.19 -36.63
CA VAL A 22 -7.36 -43.86 -36.04
C VAL A 22 -7.65 -42.81 -37.13
N THR A 23 -8.88 -42.34 -37.19
CA THR A 23 -9.23 -41.13 -37.95
C THR A 23 -8.64 -39.94 -37.21
N ALA A 24 -7.47 -39.48 -37.66
CA ALA A 24 -6.88 -38.25 -37.16
C ALA A 24 -7.86 -37.09 -37.40
N THR A 25 -8.48 -36.61 -36.33
CA THR A 25 -9.17 -35.31 -36.33
C THR A 25 -8.17 -34.25 -36.79
N PRO A 26 -8.55 -33.29 -37.66
CA PRO A 26 -7.70 -32.15 -37.93
C PRO A 26 -7.48 -31.44 -36.59
N ALA A 27 -6.24 -31.43 -36.11
CA ALA A 27 -5.89 -30.75 -34.87
C ALA A 27 -6.34 -29.29 -34.97
N ALA A 28 -6.93 -28.77 -33.89
CA ALA A 28 -7.15 -27.34 -33.79
C ALA A 28 -5.79 -26.66 -33.99
N ALA A 29 -5.74 -25.63 -34.84
CA ALA A 29 -4.48 -24.93 -35.11
C ALA A 29 -4.08 -24.14 -33.87
N GLU A 30 -3.27 -24.77 -33.01
CA GLU A 30 -2.48 -24.11 -31.96
C GLU A 30 -1.53 -23.12 -32.64
N GLN A 31 -2.04 -21.93 -32.96
CA GLN A 31 -1.20 -20.82 -33.35
C GLN A 31 -0.40 -20.42 -32.12
N THR A 32 0.85 -20.90 -32.11
CA THR A 32 1.90 -20.53 -31.17
C THR A 32 1.81 -19.04 -30.87
N THR A 33 1.47 -18.70 -29.63
CA THR A 33 1.66 -17.35 -29.10
C THR A 33 3.11 -16.96 -29.41
N GLN A 34 3.33 -15.78 -30.01
CA GLN A 34 4.70 -15.29 -30.07
C GLN A 34 5.15 -15.07 -28.63
N GLU A 35 6.07 -15.92 -28.21
CA GLU A 35 6.64 -15.97 -26.88
C GLU A 35 7.27 -14.60 -26.57
N ARG A 36 6.56 -13.79 -25.76
CA ARG A 36 7.20 -12.64 -25.12
C ARG A 36 8.34 -13.24 -24.30
N GLN A 37 9.57 -12.88 -24.64
CA GLN A 37 10.74 -13.39 -23.91
C GLN A 37 10.52 -13.14 -22.42
N ALA A 38 10.57 -14.20 -21.61
CA ALA A 38 10.31 -14.11 -20.19
C ALA A 38 11.27 -13.09 -19.57
N VAL A 39 10.71 -12.13 -18.82
CA VAL A 39 11.51 -11.13 -18.10
C VAL A 39 12.49 -11.87 -17.18
N PRO A 40 13.81 -11.65 -17.28
CA PRO A 40 14.78 -12.35 -16.44
C PRO A 40 14.50 -12.11 -14.96
N ALA A 41 14.19 -13.17 -14.22
CA ALA A 41 13.75 -13.07 -12.83
C ALA A 41 14.87 -12.62 -11.86
N ASP A 42 16.14 -12.64 -12.29
CA ASP A 42 17.31 -12.57 -11.41
C ASP A 42 18.17 -11.29 -11.52
N ASP A 43 17.80 -10.30 -12.33
CA ASP A 43 18.63 -9.11 -12.52
C ASP A 43 18.74 -8.25 -11.22
N PRO A 44 19.95 -8.04 -10.67
CA PRO A 44 20.14 -7.32 -9.42
C PRO A 44 19.87 -5.79 -9.55
N PRO A 45 19.61 -5.07 -8.44
CA PRO A 45 19.43 -3.61 -8.44
C PRO A 45 20.68 -2.80 -8.80
N VAL A 46 21.78 -3.44 -9.20
CA VAL A 46 23.07 -2.83 -9.52
C VAL A 46 23.84 -3.71 -10.51
N VAL A 47 24.55 -3.12 -11.48
CA VAL A 47 25.38 -3.90 -12.41
C VAL A 47 26.46 -4.65 -11.64
N ALA A 48 26.49 -5.98 -11.78
CA ALA A 48 27.44 -6.86 -11.10
C ALA A 48 28.90 -6.45 -11.40
N ALA A 49 29.74 -6.36 -10.36
CA ALA A 49 31.06 -5.72 -10.44
C ALA A 49 31.93 -6.22 -11.61
N ALA A 50 31.99 -7.54 -11.83
CA ALA A 50 32.78 -8.15 -12.90
C ALA A 50 32.32 -7.80 -14.33
N LYS A 51 31.08 -7.32 -14.53
CA LYS A 51 30.53 -6.92 -15.83
C LYS A 51 30.54 -5.41 -16.08
N ARG A 52 30.97 -4.57 -15.13
CA ARG A 52 30.83 -3.10 -15.24
C ARG A 52 31.63 -2.52 -16.40
N ASP A 53 32.90 -2.89 -16.53
CA ASP A 53 33.76 -2.45 -17.63
C ASP A 53 33.23 -2.93 -19.01
N GLU A 54 32.54 -4.08 -19.03
CA GLU A 54 31.98 -4.71 -20.23
C GLU A 54 30.67 -4.04 -20.70
N LEU A 55 29.80 -3.66 -19.77
CA LEU A 55 28.46 -3.12 -20.02
C LEU A 55 28.45 -1.59 -20.02
N LEU A 56 29.09 -0.96 -19.02
CA LEU A 56 29.14 0.49 -18.85
C LEU A 56 30.29 1.14 -19.65
N GLY A 57 31.30 0.33 -20.00
CA GLY A 57 32.50 0.77 -20.68
C GLY A 57 33.58 1.29 -19.72
N GLN A 58 34.82 1.33 -20.19
CA GLN A 58 35.97 1.77 -19.39
C GLN A 58 35.81 3.17 -18.81
N GLY A 59 36.21 3.35 -17.54
CA GLY A 59 36.12 4.62 -16.82
C GLY A 59 34.71 5.02 -16.34
N TRP A 60 33.79 4.05 -16.16
CA TRP A 60 32.45 4.30 -15.59
C TRP A 60 32.50 4.90 -14.17
N GLN A 61 33.55 4.60 -13.40
CA GLN A 61 33.78 5.08 -12.04
C GLN A 61 33.83 6.62 -11.93
N ALA A 62 34.30 7.28 -13.00
CA ALA A 62 34.40 8.74 -13.07
C ALA A 62 33.16 9.41 -13.67
N SER A 63 32.13 8.64 -14.03
CA SER A 63 30.94 9.16 -14.70
C SER A 63 29.91 9.71 -13.72
N GLY A 64 29.59 11.00 -13.86
CA GLY A 64 28.46 11.64 -13.18
C GLY A 64 27.09 11.33 -13.81
N ASP A 65 27.02 10.33 -14.69
CA ASP A 65 25.77 9.97 -15.36
C ASP A 65 24.75 9.35 -14.39
N ARG A 66 23.48 9.67 -14.58
CA ARG A 66 22.38 9.32 -13.68
C ARG A 66 21.14 8.91 -14.46
N LEU A 67 20.58 7.76 -14.10
CA LEU A 67 19.24 7.36 -14.47
C LEU A 67 18.26 7.77 -13.37
N TRP A 68 17.04 8.12 -13.77
CA TRP A 68 15.89 8.31 -12.90
C TRP A 68 14.65 7.78 -13.63
N THR A 69 13.61 7.43 -12.88
CA THR A 69 12.27 7.10 -13.41
C THR A 69 11.24 7.21 -12.27
N THR A 70 9.96 6.94 -12.54
CA THR A 70 8.91 6.90 -11.52
C THR A 70 8.03 5.66 -11.64
N THR A 71 7.68 5.05 -10.51
CA THR A 71 6.73 3.95 -10.40
C THR A 71 5.61 4.33 -9.43
N GLY A 72 4.36 3.96 -9.67
CA GLY A 72 3.25 4.32 -8.79
C GLY A 72 2.31 3.15 -8.52
N ASP A 73 1.81 3.06 -7.30
CA ASP A 73 0.95 1.98 -6.77
C ASP A 73 -0.10 2.55 -5.79
N ALA A 74 -0.75 1.72 -4.97
CA ALA A 74 -1.76 2.16 -4.00
C ALA A 74 -1.21 3.03 -2.84
N GLU A 75 0.12 3.06 -2.65
CA GLU A 75 0.82 3.61 -1.50
C GLU A 75 1.58 4.91 -1.81
N GLY A 76 2.17 5.05 -3.01
CA GLY A 76 2.76 6.30 -3.46
C GLY A 76 3.20 6.35 -4.92
N LEU A 77 3.64 7.54 -5.35
CA LEU A 77 4.45 7.69 -6.57
C LEU A 77 5.93 7.73 -6.16
N HIS A 78 6.61 6.61 -6.31
CA HIS A 78 8.01 6.42 -5.96
C HIS A 78 8.92 6.99 -7.06
N VAL A 79 9.82 7.87 -6.68
CA VAL A 79 10.88 8.40 -7.53
C VAL A 79 12.11 7.52 -7.37
N LEU A 80 12.51 6.85 -8.46
CA LEU A 80 13.67 5.96 -8.51
C LEU A 80 14.87 6.68 -9.13
N THR A 81 16.09 6.42 -8.66
CA THR A 81 17.32 6.89 -9.35
C THR A 81 18.55 6.03 -9.07
N ALA A 82 19.46 5.97 -10.05
CA ALA A 82 20.74 5.26 -10.01
C ALA A 82 21.86 6.06 -10.68
N GLU A 83 23.11 5.85 -10.27
CA GLU A 83 24.29 6.58 -10.79
C GLU A 83 25.35 5.66 -11.41
N ALA A 84 25.91 6.04 -12.56
CA ALA A 84 26.90 5.24 -13.27
C ALA A 84 28.12 4.91 -12.39
N LYS A 85 28.60 5.87 -11.59
CA LYS A 85 29.72 5.69 -10.66
C LYS A 85 29.51 4.65 -9.55
N THR A 86 28.27 4.24 -9.25
CA THR A 86 27.97 3.14 -8.31
C THR A 86 27.81 1.79 -9.00
N GLY A 87 27.86 1.77 -10.34
CA GLY A 87 27.42 0.66 -11.19
C GLY A 87 25.91 0.70 -11.45
N TYR A 88 25.29 1.88 -11.42
CA TYR A 88 23.85 2.09 -11.40
C TYR A 88 23.16 1.28 -10.29
N SER A 89 23.56 1.51 -9.04
CA SER A 89 22.78 1.00 -7.90
C SER A 89 21.50 1.82 -7.79
N TRP A 90 20.37 1.19 -8.05
CA TRP A 90 19.04 1.76 -7.89
C TRP A 90 18.60 1.79 -6.44
N ARG A 91 17.76 2.78 -6.12
CA ARG A 91 16.99 2.93 -4.89
C ARG A 91 15.84 3.90 -5.17
N THR A 92 14.80 3.84 -4.35
CA THR A 92 13.90 5.00 -4.17
C THR A 92 14.68 6.16 -3.57
N ILE A 93 14.30 7.37 -3.98
CA ILE A 93 14.86 8.62 -3.43
C ILE A 93 13.78 9.56 -2.89
N ALA A 94 12.51 9.34 -3.24
CA ALA A 94 11.36 10.01 -2.64
C ALA A 94 10.09 9.22 -2.89
N ASP A 95 9.20 9.19 -1.91
CA ASP A 95 7.83 8.69 -2.03
C ASP A 95 6.88 9.88 -2.04
N LEU A 96 6.15 10.05 -3.14
CA LEU A 96 5.24 11.16 -3.33
C LEU A 96 3.82 10.67 -3.13
N THR A 97 3.35 10.83 -1.89
CA THR A 97 2.04 10.38 -1.43
C THR A 97 1.38 11.40 -0.50
N VAL A 98 0.08 11.22 -0.31
CA VAL A 98 -0.70 11.77 0.79
C VAL A 98 -1.04 10.62 1.74
N THR A 99 -0.30 10.61 2.84
CA THR A 99 -0.69 10.08 4.15
C THR A 99 -2.22 10.13 4.30
N GLY A 100 -2.91 8.98 4.34
CA GLY A 100 -4.36 8.87 4.63
C GLY A 100 -5.30 8.85 3.43
N LEU A 101 -4.79 9.13 2.24
CA LEU A 101 -5.54 9.07 0.98
C LEU A 101 -5.52 7.65 0.41
N GLU A 102 -6.46 6.81 0.89
CA GLU A 102 -6.72 5.50 0.30
C GLU A 102 -7.11 5.66 -1.20
N THR A 103 -6.19 5.28 -2.10
CA THR A 103 -6.40 5.19 -3.55
C THR A 103 -6.01 3.81 -4.08
N ASP A 104 -6.57 3.39 -5.19
CA ASP A 104 -6.15 2.15 -5.87
C ASP A 104 -4.80 2.31 -6.59
N GLN A 105 -4.43 3.54 -6.97
CA GLN A 105 -3.08 3.88 -7.45
C GLN A 105 -2.74 5.37 -7.34
N TRP A 106 -1.45 5.69 -7.30
CA TRP A 106 -0.83 7.00 -7.47
C TRP A 106 -0.19 7.14 -8.86
N ILE A 107 -0.39 8.29 -9.50
CA ILE A 107 0.15 8.62 -10.82
C ILE A 107 0.82 9.99 -10.82
N GLY A 108 1.69 10.25 -11.80
CA GLY A 108 2.27 11.57 -11.98
C GLY A 108 3.19 11.69 -13.19
N HIS A 109 3.73 12.90 -13.34
CA HIS A 109 4.63 13.30 -14.41
C HIS A 109 5.76 14.16 -13.85
N GLY A 110 6.95 14.08 -14.46
CA GLY A 110 8.11 14.79 -13.95
C GLY A 110 9.09 15.26 -15.02
N CYS A 111 9.93 16.21 -14.64
CA CYS A 111 11.07 16.65 -15.43
C CYS A 111 12.30 16.84 -14.54
N VAL A 112 13.49 16.69 -15.11
CA VAL A 112 14.76 16.89 -14.40
C VAL A 112 15.42 18.20 -14.84
N THR A 113 15.99 18.92 -13.88
CA THR A 113 16.65 20.22 -14.10
C THR A 113 17.94 20.09 -14.89
N GLY A 114 18.42 21.19 -15.46
CA GLY A 114 19.62 21.21 -16.30
C GLY A 114 20.91 20.73 -15.64
N SER A 115 20.99 20.69 -14.29
CA SER A 115 22.13 20.09 -13.57
C SER A 115 22.04 18.57 -13.42
N GLY A 116 20.86 17.96 -13.61
CA GLY A 116 20.61 16.55 -13.30
C GLY A 116 20.44 16.27 -11.80
N ARG A 117 20.46 17.32 -10.96
CA ARG A 117 20.36 17.20 -9.51
C ARG A 117 18.93 17.04 -9.03
N ARG A 118 17.97 17.76 -9.62
CA ARG A 118 16.59 17.84 -9.10
C ARG A 118 15.59 17.34 -10.12
N ALA A 119 14.57 16.63 -9.66
CA ALA A 119 13.33 16.45 -10.39
C ALA A 119 12.28 17.43 -9.86
N VAL A 120 11.38 17.89 -10.73
CA VAL A 120 10.10 18.48 -10.35
C VAL A 120 9.03 17.49 -10.78
N ILE A 121 8.12 17.15 -9.88
CA ILE A 121 7.08 16.13 -10.09
C ILE A 121 5.70 16.76 -9.81
N VAL A 122 4.72 16.40 -10.63
CA VAL A 122 3.29 16.66 -10.45
C VAL A 122 2.61 15.30 -10.27
N TYR A 123 1.88 15.09 -9.17
CA TYR A 123 1.36 13.77 -8.78
C TYR A 123 -0.02 13.84 -8.12
N ALA A 124 -0.79 12.75 -8.21
CA ALA A 124 -2.10 12.60 -7.59
C ALA A 124 -2.56 11.12 -7.60
N PRO A 125 -3.61 10.78 -6.85
CA PRO A 125 -4.36 9.54 -7.05
C PRO A 125 -4.92 9.40 -8.46
N ARG A 126 -4.86 8.16 -8.97
CA ARG A 126 -5.46 7.72 -10.24
C ARG A 126 -6.96 8.01 -10.31
N THR A 127 -7.65 8.11 -9.17
CA THR A 127 -9.09 8.44 -9.08
C THR A 127 -9.41 9.91 -9.34
N PHE A 128 -8.47 10.85 -9.14
CA PHE A 128 -8.70 12.29 -9.35
C PHE A 128 -9.13 12.58 -10.79
N THR A 129 -8.53 11.84 -11.72
CA THR A 129 -8.76 11.92 -13.16
C THR A 129 -10.20 11.67 -13.61
N ASN A 130 -11.02 11.02 -12.76
CA ASN A 130 -12.43 10.81 -13.01
C ASN A 130 -13.27 12.10 -12.78
N LYS A 131 -12.68 13.18 -12.26
CA LYS A 131 -13.32 14.48 -12.03
C LYS A 131 -12.47 15.59 -12.66
N GLU A 132 -13.09 16.59 -13.29
CA GLU A 132 -12.31 17.64 -13.94
C GLU A 132 -11.60 18.58 -12.94
N ASP A 133 -12.31 19.14 -11.95
CA ASP A 133 -11.71 20.11 -11.02
C ASP A 133 -10.37 19.60 -10.42
N LEU A 134 -10.25 18.28 -10.27
CA LEU A 134 -9.06 17.58 -9.78
C LEU A 134 -8.01 17.24 -10.86
N THR A 135 -8.40 17.10 -12.12
CA THR A 135 -7.45 16.85 -13.23
C THR A 135 -6.78 18.16 -13.67
N SER A 136 -7.58 19.21 -13.87
CA SER A 136 -7.08 20.52 -14.29
C SER A 136 -6.32 21.28 -13.19
N ARG A 137 -6.60 21.01 -11.89
CA ARG A 137 -5.94 21.68 -10.75
C ARG A 137 -5.52 20.84 -9.54
N GLY A 138 -6.02 19.63 -9.34
CA GLY A 138 -5.78 18.86 -8.10
C GLY A 138 -4.40 18.20 -7.97
N GLY A 139 -3.53 18.28 -8.99
CA GLY A 139 -2.20 17.66 -8.98
C GLY A 139 -1.25 18.31 -7.97
N LEU A 140 -0.90 17.59 -6.92
CA LEU A 140 0.16 17.95 -5.96
C LEU A 140 1.47 18.20 -6.69
N THR A 141 2.32 19.08 -6.17
CA THR A 141 3.64 19.33 -6.76
C THR A 141 4.77 19.27 -5.75
N ALA A 142 5.92 18.75 -6.18
CA ALA A 142 7.11 18.63 -5.34
C ALA A 142 8.40 18.82 -6.16
N VAL A 143 9.43 19.34 -5.50
CA VAL A 143 10.82 19.27 -5.96
C VAL A 143 11.53 18.17 -5.18
N VAL A 144 12.21 17.26 -5.88
CA VAL A 144 12.97 16.14 -5.29
C VAL A 144 14.44 16.30 -5.64
N ASP A 145 15.32 16.39 -4.64
CA ASP A 145 16.76 16.32 -4.85
C ASP A 145 17.19 14.86 -5.05
N LEU A 146 17.51 14.48 -6.29
CA LEU A 146 17.90 13.11 -6.67
C LEU A 146 19.26 12.68 -6.09
N VAL A 147 20.03 13.60 -5.49
CA VAL A 147 21.21 13.25 -4.67
C VAL A 147 20.78 12.80 -3.27
N THR A 148 19.97 13.60 -2.57
CA THR A 148 19.77 13.50 -1.12
C THR A 148 18.42 12.92 -0.67
N GLY A 149 17.41 12.92 -1.54
CA GLY A 149 16.04 12.54 -1.20
C GLY A 149 15.22 13.60 -0.47
N ALA A 150 15.73 14.84 -0.40
CA ALA A 150 14.95 15.95 0.13
C ALA A 150 13.76 16.24 -0.79
N VAL A 151 12.54 16.08 -0.25
CA VAL A 151 11.27 16.41 -0.91
C VAL A 151 10.76 17.75 -0.40
N THR A 152 10.72 18.74 -1.28
CA THR A 152 10.04 20.01 -1.03
C THR A 152 8.66 19.95 -1.70
N LYS A 153 7.62 19.53 -0.94
CA LYS A 153 6.22 19.73 -1.36
C LYS A 153 5.99 21.24 -1.56
N LEU A 154 5.46 21.66 -2.70
CA LEU A 154 5.25 23.07 -3.03
C LEU A 154 3.79 23.48 -2.71
N PRO A 155 3.53 24.71 -2.21
CA PRO A 155 2.20 25.19 -1.86
C PRO A 155 1.42 25.65 -3.11
N ILE A 156 1.29 24.77 -4.10
CA ILE A 156 0.57 25.00 -5.35
C ILE A 156 0.14 23.66 -5.95
N ARG A 157 -1.17 23.50 -6.24
CA ARG A 157 -1.65 22.38 -7.06
C ARG A 157 -1.90 22.82 -8.50
N THR A 158 -1.73 21.86 -9.43
CA THR A 158 -1.48 22.11 -10.85
C THR A 158 -2.11 21.04 -11.74
N THR A 159 -2.03 21.24 -13.06
CA THR A 159 -2.68 20.38 -14.06
C THR A 159 -1.98 19.03 -14.17
N LEU A 160 -2.71 17.95 -13.92
CA LEU A 160 -2.23 16.57 -13.97
C LEU A 160 -2.20 16.03 -15.42
N SER A 161 -1.34 16.64 -16.25
CA SER A 161 -1.22 16.35 -17.69
C SER A 161 0.23 16.17 -18.13
N TYR A 162 0.47 15.31 -19.13
CA TYR A 162 1.80 14.87 -19.61
C TYR A 162 2.83 15.96 -19.97
N TYR A 163 2.37 17.21 -20.14
CA TYR A 163 3.18 18.37 -20.48
C TYR A 163 3.53 19.28 -19.29
N ASN A 164 3.16 18.87 -18.08
CA ASN A 164 3.42 19.55 -16.82
C ASN A 164 4.09 18.55 -15.86
N PRO A 165 5.25 18.84 -15.25
CA PRO A 165 6.03 20.08 -15.31
C PRO A 165 7.01 20.12 -16.50
N GLY A 166 7.50 21.31 -16.85
CA GLY A 166 8.57 21.49 -17.84
C GLY A 166 9.83 22.13 -17.25
N CYS A 167 11.00 21.57 -17.57
CA CYS A 167 12.28 21.98 -16.99
C CYS A 167 13.16 22.72 -18.02
N GLY A 168 13.90 23.74 -17.56
CA GLY A 168 14.84 24.48 -18.38
C GLY A 168 16.26 23.90 -18.39
N THR A 169 17.19 24.61 -19.04
CA THR A 169 18.62 24.25 -19.10
C THR A 169 19.40 24.52 -17.80
N GLY A 170 18.73 24.96 -16.74
CA GLY A 170 19.28 25.19 -15.40
C GLY A 170 18.28 24.74 -14.31
N GLU A 171 18.35 25.35 -13.14
CA GLU A 171 17.53 24.97 -11.96
C GLU A 171 16.14 25.62 -11.92
N THR A 172 15.61 26.03 -13.07
CA THR A 172 14.24 26.57 -13.20
C THR A 172 13.31 25.54 -13.84
N ALA A 173 12.14 25.35 -13.25
CA ALA A 173 11.01 24.65 -13.86
C ALA A 173 9.85 25.62 -14.10
N ALA A 174 8.86 25.20 -14.90
CA ALA A 174 7.57 25.86 -15.04
C ALA A 174 6.44 24.87 -14.75
N LEU A 175 5.49 25.33 -13.93
CA LEU A 175 4.27 24.66 -13.56
C LEU A 175 3.09 25.27 -14.32
N THR A 176 2.20 24.40 -14.81
CA THR A 176 1.02 24.75 -15.59
C THR A 176 -0.22 24.62 -14.71
N GLN A 177 -0.93 25.73 -14.51
CA GLN A 177 -2.23 25.78 -13.84
C GLN A 177 -3.31 26.20 -14.85
N GLU A 178 -3.95 25.23 -15.48
CA GLU A 178 -5.16 25.50 -16.25
C GLU A 178 -6.26 25.99 -15.32
N GLY A 179 -6.86 27.15 -15.62
CA GLY A 179 -8.14 27.53 -15.02
C GLY A 179 -9.33 26.77 -15.64
N GLY A 180 -9.08 26.10 -16.77
CA GLY A 180 -10.10 25.61 -17.68
C GLY A 180 -10.99 26.71 -18.23
N ASP A 181 -12.00 26.35 -19.01
CA ASP A 181 -13.39 26.59 -18.59
C ASP A 181 -13.64 27.68 -17.49
N ARG A 182 -13.35 27.39 -16.20
CA ARG A 182 -13.81 28.20 -15.03
C ARG A 182 -13.19 29.58 -15.08
N ILE A 183 -11.97 29.64 -15.62
CA ILE A 183 -11.10 30.80 -15.76
C ILE A 183 -10.30 30.55 -17.06
N PRO A 184 -10.80 30.92 -18.27
CA PRO A 184 -10.31 30.46 -19.59
C PRO A 184 -8.92 30.99 -19.96
N LYS A 185 -7.94 30.54 -19.19
CA LYS A 185 -6.57 31.02 -19.07
C LYS A 185 -5.68 29.92 -18.51
N THR A 186 -4.54 29.66 -19.13
CA THR A 186 -3.43 28.99 -18.44
C THR A 186 -2.68 30.00 -17.56
N GLY A 187 -2.55 29.70 -16.27
CA GLY A 187 -1.54 30.31 -15.43
C GLY A 187 -0.24 29.51 -15.55
N VAL A 188 0.89 30.19 -15.77
CA VAL A 188 2.22 29.56 -15.68
C VAL A 188 2.95 30.15 -14.47
N VAL A 189 3.49 29.29 -13.62
CA VAL A 189 4.30 29.65 -12.45
C VAL A 189 5.69 29.06 -12.64
N THR A 190 6.72 29.90 -12.72
CA THR A 190 8.10 29.42 -12.67
C THR A 190 8.48 29.02 -11.25
N VAL A 191 9.34 28.03 -11.10
CA VAL A 191 9.86 27.56 -9.81
C VAL A 191 11.37 27.63 -9.83
N ASP A 192 11.97 28.32 -8.87
CA ASP A 192 13.37 28.11 -8.52
C ASP A 192 13.49 26.83 -7.70
N THR A 193 13.94 25.76 -8.35
CA THR A 193 14.06 24.45 -7.71
C THR A 193 15.17 24.41 -6.65
N THR A 194 16.07 25.41 -6.60
CA THR A 194 17.11 25.47 -5.57
C THR A 194 16.59 25.86 -4.19
N THR A 195 15.52 26.68 -4.16
CA THR A 195 14.89 27.19 -2.93
C THR A 195 13.45 26.70 -2.74
N GLY A 196 12.81 26.15 -3.77
CA GLY A 196 11.37 25.88 -3.80
C GLY A 196 10.51 27.13 -4.03
N THR A 197 11.12 28.29 -4.33
CA THR A 197 10.39 29.56 -4.46
C THR A 197 9.54 29.58 -5.73
N LEU A 198 8.25 29.85 -5.55
CA LEU A 198 7.31 30.09 -6.63
C LEU A 198 7.44 31.53 -7.15
N GLY A 199 7.57 31.69 -8.46
CA GLY A 199 7.53 32.97 -9.16
C GLY A 199 6.12 33.52 -9.32
N ALA A 200 6.00 34.76 -9.82
CA ALA A 200 4.71 35.37 -10.08
C ALA A 200 3.92 34.61 -11.16
N ARG A 201 2.66 34.25 -10.85
CA ARG A 201 1.74 33.56 -11.78
C ARG A 201 1.46 34.42 -13.01
N THR A 202 1.99 34.01 -14.15
CA THR A 202 1.81 34.69 -15.43
C THR A 202 0.57 34.15 -16.13
N GLU A 203 -0.42 35.00 -16.41
CA GLU A 203 -1.64 34.59 -17.10
C GLU A 203 -1.53 34.69 -18.64
N LEU A 204 -1.92 33.59 -19.27
CA LEU A 204 -2.06 33.44 -20.72
C LEU A 204 -3.54 33.26 -21.06
N ASN A 205 -3.98 33.76 -22.21
CA ASN A 205 -5.38 33.70 -22.62
C ASN A 205 -5.61 32.39 -23.39
N GLY A 206 -6.66 31.64 -23.05
CA GLY A 206 -6.85 30.28 -23.56
C GLY A 206 -5.88 29.27 -22.95
N GLN A 207 -5.97 28.02 -23.41
CA GLN A 207 -5.11 26.93 -22.96
C GLN A 207 -3.77 26.90 -23.72
N THR A 208 -2.69 26.68 -22.97
CA THR A 208 -1.32 26.57 -23.50
C THR A 208 -0.57 25.46 -22.76
N THR A 209 0.06 24.55 -23.49
CA THR A 209 0.73 23.36 -22.94
C THR A 209 2.25 23.51 -22.92
N SER A 210 2.94 22.52 -22.36
CA SER A 210 4.40 22.32 -22.46
C SER A 210 5.24 23.53 -22.02
N ALA A 211 4.85 24.18 -20.92
CA ALA A 211 5.55 25.32 -20.37
C ALA A 211 7.01 24.99 -20.03
N THR A 212 7.95 25.53 -20.80
CA THR A 212 9.37 25.18 -20.78
C THR A 212 10.21 26.44 -20.51
N PRO A 213 10.92 26.56 -19.37
CA PRO A 213 11.78 27.71 -19.10
C PRO A 213 12.90 27.87 -20.13
N VAL A 214 13.17 29.11 -20.51
CA VAL A 214 14.25 29.52 -21.43
C VAL A 214 14.91 30.79 -20.91
N ASP A 215 16.06 31.19 -21.48
CA ASP A 215 16.67 32.47 -21.12
C ASP A 215 15.68 33.65 -21.30
N GLY A 216 15.57 34.51 -20.29
CA GLY A 216 14.64 35.64 -20.24
C GLY A 216 13.15 35.28 -20.12
N GLY A 217 12.75 34.04 -19.79
CA GLY A 217 11.35 33.70 -19.54
C GLY A 217 11.00 32.22 -19.71
N PHE A 218 9.93 31.92 -20.45
CA PHE A 218 9.51 30.57 -20.77
C PHE A 218 8.84 30.49 -22.16
N VAL A 219 8.70 29.29 -22.70
CA VAL A 219 7.98 29.00 -23.95
C VAL A 219 6.81 28.08 -23.64
N VAL A 220 5.66 28.32 -24.26
CA VAL A 220 4.50 27.44 -24.26
C VAL A 220 4.13 27.02 -25.69
N ALA A 221 3.34 25.97 -25.79
CA ALA A 221 2.72 25.51 -27.03
C ALA A 221 1.22 25.86 -27.04
N ASP A 222 0.70 26.25 -28.21
CA ASP A 222 -0.72 26.43 -28.47
C ASP A 222 -1.06 26.01 -29.91
N THR A 223 -2.32 26.14 -30.32
CA THR A 223 -2.79 25.74 -31.67
C THR A 223 -2.17 26.56 -32.82
N ALA A 224 -1.51 27.68 -32.53
CA ALA A 224 -0.77 28.49 -33.49
C ALA A 224 0.75 28.22 -33.46
N GLY A 225 1.25 27.30 -32.63
CA GLY A 225 2.65 26.86 -32.58
C GLY A 225 3.33 27.17 -31.24
N LEU A 226 4.60 27.59 -31.26
CA LEU A 226 5.36 27.93 -30.04
C LEU A 226 5.35 29.43 -29.75
N LEU A 227 5.00 29.80 -28.52
CA LEU A 227 4.95 31.17 -28.02
C LEU A 227 5.96 31.35 -26.87
N LYS A 228 6.93 32.25 -27.03
CA LYS A 228 7.74 32.74 -25.90
C LYS A 228 6.98 33.79 -25.11
N VAL A 229 7.13 33.74 -23.80
CA VAL A 229 6.66 34.72 -22.83
C VAL A 229 7.88 35.19 -22.02
N GLY A 230 8.16 36.50 -22.04
CA GLY A 230 9.23 37.12 -21.27
C GLY A 230 8.90 37.21 -19.78
N THR A 231 9.92 37.42 -18.94
CA THR A 231 9.73 37.74 -17.50
C THR A 231 8.98 39.05 -17.26
N ASP A 232 8.93 39.94 -18.26
CA ASP A 232 8.13 41.15 -18.32
C ASP A 232 6.69 40.92 -18.87
N GLY A 233 6.34 39.67 -19.15
CA GLY A 233 5.06 39.28 -19.76
C GLY A 233 4.97 39.52 -21.28
N THR A 234 6.04 39.96 -21.96
CA THR A 234 6.02 40.17 -23.42
C THR A 234 5.86 38.86 -24.18
N LYS A 235 4.99 38.83 -25.20
CA LYS A 235 4.61 37.59 -25.91
C LYS A 235 5.13 37.62 -27.35
N GLN A 236 5.88 36.58 -27.75
CA GLN A 236 6.52 36.46 -29.07
C GLN A 236 6.33 35.06 -29.66
N ARG A 237 5.68 34.96 -30.82
CA ARG A 237 5.58 33.72 -31.61
C ARG A 237 6.97 33.33 -32.12
N LEU A 238 7.47 32.15 -31.73
CA LEU A 238 8.74 31.57 -32.20
C LEU A 238 8.55 30.68 -33.42
N VAL A 239 7.47 29.90 -33.43
CA VAL A 239 7.11 28.98 -34.52
C VAL A 239 5.63 29.11 -34.80
N ALA A 240 5.25 29.15 -36.08
CA ALA A 240 3.87 29.10 -36.55
C ALA A 240 3.72 28.04 -37.66
N GLY A 241 2.48 27.62 -37.93
CA GLY A 241 2.20 26.62 -38.98
C GLY A 241 2.70 25.21 -38.63
N THR A 242 2.58 24.82 -37.36
CA THR A 242 2.83 23.46 -36.88
C THR A 242 1.62 22.57 -37.18
N GLY A 243 1.84 21.26 -37.35
CA GLY A 243 0.73 20.31 -37.48
C GLY A 243 0.13 20.03 -36.11
N GLY A 244 -0.83 20.85 -35.70
CA GLY A 244 -1.40 20.83 -34.36
C GLY A 244 -0.54 21.57 -33.32
N VAL A 245 -0.92 21.40 -32.05
CA VAL A 245 -0.20 21.94 -30.89
C VAL A 245 1.17 21.25 -30.77
N PRO A 246 2.29 21.99 -30.65
CA PRO A 246 3.60 21.40 -30.40
C PRO A 246 3.65 20.62 -29.09
N PHE A 247 4.36 19.49 -29.08
CA PHE A 247 4.51 18.63 -27.90
C PHE A 247 5.99 18.26 -27.68
N ASN A 248 6.30 17.64 -26.53
CA ASN A 248 7.66 17.32 -26.11
C ASN A 248 8.66 18.49 -26.28
N VAL A 249 8.23 19.68 -25.86
CA VAL A 249 9.04 20.90 -25.89
C VAL A 249 10.17 20.78 -24.86
N ARG A 250 11.41 21.05 -25.27
CA ARG A 250 12.64 20.98 -24.44
C ARG A 250 13.59 22.12 -24.81
N ALA A 251 14.16 22.81 -23.82
CA ALA A 251 15.18 23.84 -24.05
C ALA A 251 16.58 23.23 -24.25
N ASP A 252 17.44 23.88 -25.04
CA ASP A 252 18.80 23.40 -25.35
C ASP A 252 19.91 24.43 -25.07
N ALA A 253 21.13 23.91 -24.89
CA ALA A 253 22.34 24.63 -24.51
C ALA A 253 22.74 25.77 -25.46
N GLN A 254 22.30 25.71 -26.72
CA GLN A 254 22.59 26.68 -27.77
C GLN A 254 21.43 27.67 -27.93
N GLY A 255 20.75 27.99 -26.81
CA GLY A 255 19.66 28.96 -26.72
C GLY A 255 18.41 28.57 -27.52
N GLY A 256 18.25 27.30 -27.86
CA GLY A 256 17.12 26.81 -28.65
C GLY A 256 16.06 26.08 -27.85
N VAL A 257 15.00 25.73 -28.58
CA VAL A 257 13.90 24.90 -28.15
C VAL A 257 13.71 23.82 -29.21
N VAL A 258 13.88 22.57 -28.82
CA VAL A 258 13.53 21.39 -29.60
C VAL A 258 12.09 21.00 -29.24
N PHE A 259 11.30 20.59 -30.23
CA PHE A 259 9.89 20.24 -30.07
C PHE A 259 9.46 19.23 -31.13
N MET A 260 8.28 18.65 -30.96
CA MET A 260 7.63 17.80 -31.94
C MET A 260 6.36 18.45 -32.50
N ASP A 261 6.09 18.23 -33.78
CA ASP A 261 4.80 18.53 -34.41
C ASP A 261 4.43 17.45 -35.45
N LEU A 262 3.19 17.46 -35.95
CA LEU A 262 2.71 16.48 -36.93
C LEU A 262 2.85 16.97 -38.39
N ALA A 263 2.80 16.03 -39.32
CA ALA A 263 2.79 16.24 -40.76
C ALA A 263 1.92 15.17 -41.44
N GLY A 264 0.60 15.28 -41.30
CA GLY A 264 -0.32 14.19 -41.65
C GLY A 264 -0.14 13.04 -40.66
N ASN A 265 0.21 11.86 -41.16
CA ASN A 265 0.45 10.67 -40.33
C ASN A 265 1.91 10.56 -39.83
N ASP A 266 2.80 11.45 -40.26
CA ASP A 266 4.18 11.53 -39.77
C ASP A 266 4.28 12.47 -38.56
N SER A 267 5.24 12.18 -37.69
CA SER A 267 5.72 13.07 -36.63
C SER A 267 7.11 13.62 -36.99
N ARG A 268 7.37 14.88 -36.61
CA ARG A 268 8.61 15.61 -36.91
C ARG A 268 9.23 16.15 -35.64
N VAL A 269 10.51 15.88 -35.42
CA VAL A 269 11.34 16.63 -34.46
C VAL A 269 11.87 17.87 -35.15
N ARG A 270 11.70 19.04 -34.53
CA ARG A 270 12.08 20.35 -35.04
C ARG A 270 12.80 21.17 -33.96
N ARG A 271 13.54 22.21 -34.37
CA ARG A 271 14.20 23.14 -33.44
C ARG A 271 13.98 24.59 -33.86
N ALA A 272 13.71 25.48 -32.91
CA ALA A 272 13.72 26.93 -33.11
C ALA A 272 14.63 27.60 -32.08
N PRO A 273 15.35 28.70 -32.37
CA PRO A 273 16.02 29.48 -31.34
C PRO A 273 14.99 30.23 -30.48
N SER A 274 15.29 30.39 -29.19
CA SER A 274 14.41 31.06 -28.21
C SER A 274 14.49 32.60 -28.24
N SER A 275 15.12 33.19 -29.26
CA SER A 275 15.39 34.63 -29.36
C SER A 275 14.93 35.23 -30.69
N ARG A 276 14.90 36.57 -30.81
CA ARG A 276 14.31 37.32 -31.94
C ARG A 276 14.88 37.05 -33.34
N GLN A 277 15.99 36.32 -33.48
CA GLN A 277 16.66 36.17 -34.78
C GLN A 277 16.02 35.14 -35.72
N ALA A 278 15.17 34.21 -35.24
CA ALA A 278 14.40 33.36 -36.14
C ALA A 278 13.16 34.06 -36.71
N ARG A 279 13.34 34.66 -37.89
CA ARG A 279 12.33 34.62 -38.96
C ARG A 279 12.87 33.86 -40.17
N GLN A 280 13.25 32.61 -39.97
CA GLN A 280 13.26 31.56 -40.99
C GLN A 280 13.38 30.18 -40.34
N ASP A 281 12.69 29.22 -40.94
CA ASP A 281 12.76 27.77 -40.80
C ASP A 281 13.27 27.21 -39.46
N ALA A 282 12.33 26.79 -38.61
CA ALA A 282 12.58 25.76 -37.61
C ALA A 282 12.75 24.41 -38.33
N PRO A 283 13.97 23.90 -38.57
CA PRO A 283 14.18 22.83 -39.53
C PRO A 283 13.77 21.48 -38.93
N THR A 284 13.40 20.53 -39.78
CA THR A 284 13.12 19.16 -39.35
C THR A 284 14.44 18.45 -39.09
N LEU A 285 14.73 18.18 -37.81
CA LEU A 285 15.91 17.43 -37.38
C LEU A 285 15.72 15.92 -37.59
N ALA A 286 14.48 15.43 -37.43
CA ALA A 286 14.11 14.05 -37.73
C ALA A 286 12.63 13.95 -38.09
N SER A 287 12.24 12.96 -38.89
CA SER A 287 10.83 12.61 -39.09
C SER A 287 10.63 11.12 -39.37
N GLY A 288 9.44 10.63 -39.07
CA GLY A 288 8.98 9.29 -39.38
C GLY A 288 7.49 9.14 -39.05
N PRO A 289 6.90 7.95 -39.22
CA PRO A 289 5.51 7.69 -38.83
C PRO A 289 5.22 8.10 -37.38
N LEU A 290 3.96 8.39 -37.06
CA LEU A 290 3.54 8.71 -35.69
C LEU A 290 4.04 7.64 -34.70
N GLY A 291 4.74 8.08 -33.65
CA GLY A 291 5.36 7.21 -32.64
C GLY A 291 6.74 6.63 -33.00
N SER A 292 7.26 6.81 -34.23
CA SER A 292 8.57 6.26 -34.62
C SER A 292 9.78 7.13 -34.21
N VAL A 293 9.55 8.36 -33.77
CA VAL A 293 10.57 9.30 -33.29
C VAL A 293 10.12 10.00 -32.01
N GLY A 294 11.07 10.41 -31.17
CA GLY A 294 10.81 11.15 -29.94
C GLY A 294 11.94 12.12 -29.58
N VAL A 295 11.79 12.81 -28.44
CA VAL A 295 12.87 13.63 -27.86
C VAL A 295 12.95 13.54 -26.34
N ALA A 296 14.18 13.45 -25.83
CA ALA A 296 14.51 13.44 -24.41
C ALA A 296 15.54 14.53 -24.08
N SER A 297 15.67 14.90 -22.81
CA SER A 297 16.65 15.91 -22.34
C SER A 297 17.78 15.28 -21.53
N GLY A 298 18.94 15.92 -21.58
CA GLY A 298 20.09 15.67 -20.72
C GLY A 298 20.61 16.97 -20.11
N THR A 299 21.61 16.83 -19.24
CA THR A 299 22.20 17.93 -18.49
C THR A 299 22.98 18.91 -19.36
N GLY A 300 23.20 20.11 -18.82
CA GLY A 300 23.80 21.23 -19.53
C GLY A 300 22.99 21.72 -20.73
N GLY A 301 21.73 21.30 -20.87
CA GLY A 301 20.90 21.58 -22.04
C GLY A 301 21.19 20.69 -23.25
N LYS A 302 21.68 19.46 -23.07
CA LYS A 302 21.67 18.46 -24.14
C LYS A 302 20.24 18.02 -24.45
N VAL A 303 19.96 17.76 -25.72
CA VAL A 303 18.70 17.15 -26.18
C VAL A 303 19.02 15.94 -27.06
N PHE A 304 18.20 14.91 -26.97
CA PHE A 304 18.38 13.65 -27.67
C PHE A 304 17.20 13.38 -28.59
N VAL A 305 17.48 12.98 -29.83
CA VAL A 305 16.49 12.42 -30.76
C VAL A 305 16.49 10.91 -30.56
N THR A 306 15.32 10.36 -30.25
CA THR A 306 15.10 8.94 -29.93
C THR A 306 14.27 8.27 -31.03
N GLY A 307 14.26 6.94 -31.06
CA GLY A 307 13.51 6.14 -32.02
C GLY A 307 14.22 5.88 -33.35
N THR A 308 13.44 5.39 -34.33
CA THR A 308 13.89 5.07 -35.69
C THR A 308 13.26 6.06 -36.67
N PRO A 309 13.95 7.18 -36.97
CA PRO A 309 13.49 8.14 -37.97
C PRO A 309 13.57 7.57 -39.39
N ALA A 310 12.52 7.76 -40.19
CA ALA A 310 12.56 7.52 -41.63
C ALA A 310 13.47 8.53 -42.36
N LYS A 311 13.68 9.72 -41.77
CA LYS A 311 14.63 10.76 -42.23
C LYS A 311 15.30 11.41 -41.03
N LEU A 312 16.63 11.45 -41.01
CA LEU A 312 17.43 12.18 -40.04
C LEU A 312 18.18 13.32 -40.77
N GLY A 313 18.04 14.55 -40.28
CA GLY A 313 18.72 15.73 -40.79
C GLY A 313 19.98 16.08 -40.00
N THR A 314 20.65 17.17 -40.38
CA THR A 314 21.83 17.68 -39.68
C THR A 314 21.47 18.15 -38.27
N LEU A 315 22.03 17.51 -37.25
CA LEU A 315 21.81 17.89 -35.85
C LEU A 315 22.80 18.99 -35.41
N PRO A 316 22.34 20.07 -34.74
CA PRO A 316 23.22 21.07 -34.14
C PRO A 316 23.92 20.50 -32.88
N GLY A 317 25.04 21.10 -32.45
CA GLY A 317 25.90 20.53 -31.39
C GLY A 317 25.26 20.30 -30.01
N ALA A 318 24.13 20.94 -29.70
CA ALA A 318 23.33 20.64 -28.51
C ALA A 318 22.47 19.37 -28.62
N VAL A 319 22.27 18.83 -29.84
CA VAL A 319 21.36 17.72 -30.14
C VAL A 319 22.14 16.49 -30.67
N ALA A 320 21.75 15.29 -30.26
CA ALA A 320 22.32 14.03 -30.77
C ALA A 320 21.25 12.96 -31.02
N LYS A 321 21.43 12.05 -31.99
CA LYS A 321 20.58 10.86 -32.17
C LYS A 321 21.08 9.75 -31.26
N LEU A 322 20.18 9.14 -30.48
CA LEU A 322 20.48 7.96 -29.67
C LEU A 322 19.86 6.70 -30.30
N ASP A 323 20.44 5.55 -30.01
CA ASP A 323 20.03 4.27 -30.59
C ASP A 323 19.11 3.49 -29.64
N VAL A 324 17.90 4.03 -29.45
CA VAL A 324 16.93 3.64 -28.43
C VAL A 324 15.49 3.78 -28.96
N PRO A 325 14.48 3.13 -28.34
CA PRO A 325 13.06 3.40 -28.61
C PRO A 325 12.69 4.88 -28.52
N SER A 326 11.62 5.31 -29.20
CA SER A 326 11.18 6.71 -29.29
C SER A 326 10.78 7.30 -27.95
N ASP A 327 10.27 6.45 -27.07
CA ASP A 327 9.74 6.70 -25.73
C ASP A 327 10.76 6.46 -24.60
N ALA A 328 12.00 6.07 -24.93
CA ALA A 328 13.05 5.75 -23.95
C ALA A 328 13.45 6.92 -23.05
N GLU A 329 13.49 6.70 -21.73
CA GLU A 329 14.00 7.67 -20.76
C GLU A 329 15.53 7.68 -20.75
N VAL A 330 16.13 8.84 -21.01
CA VAL A 330 17.59 8.97 -21.24
C VAL A 330 18.30 9.47 -19.99
N SER A 331 19.51 8.94 -19.73
CA SER A 331 20.34 9.34 -18.61
C SER A 331 20.84 10.79 -18.69
N SER A 332 21.24 11.34 -17.54
CA SER A 332 21.65 12.75 -17.37
C SER A 332 22.78 13.19 -18.32
N LEU A 333 23.65 12.29 -18.76
CA LEU A 333 24.70 12.52 -19.77
C LEU A 333 24.47 11.76 -21.08
N GLY A 334 23.38 11.02 -21.22
CA GLY A 334 23.05 10.21 -22.40
C GLY A 334 24.00 9.04 -22.66
N GLN A 335 24.65 8.49 -21.62
CA GLN A 335 25.50 7.30 -21.74
C GLN A 335 24.71 6.00 -21.59
N THR A 336 23.47 6.07 -21.11
CA THR A 336 22.55 4.93 -20.96
C THR A 336 21.10 5.42 -21.15
N ALA A 337 20.19 4.54 -21.52
CA ALA A 337 18.76 4.84 -21.51
C ALA A 337 17.97 3.65 -20.96
N ILE A 338 16.85 3.94 -20.32
CA ILE A 338 15.80 2.98 -19.97
C ILE A 338 14.96 2.78 -21.23
N THR A 339 14.78 1.52 -21.62
CA THR A 339 14.06 1.14 -22.85
C THR A 339 12.76 0.41 -22.58
N ASP A 340 12.53 -0.06 -21.34
CA ASP A 340 11.25 -0.54 -20.82
C ASP A 340 11.27 -0.47 -19.28
N VAL A 341 10.10 -0.30 -18.65
CA VAL A 341 9.90 -0.42 -17.20
C VAL A 341 8.69 -1.33 -17.00
N ALA A 342 8.98 -2.61 -16.80
CA ALA A 342 7.97 -3.65 -16.60
C ALA A 342 7.85 -4.03 -15.12
N LEU A 343 6.69 -4.55 -14.71
CA LEU A 343 6.58 -5.24 -13.42
C LEU A 343 7.41 -6.54 -13.51
N ALA A 344 8.39 -6.71 -12.62
CA ALA A 344 9.23 -7.89 -12.58
C ALA A 344 8.44 -9.13 -12.13
N PRO A 345 8.91 -10.34 -12.47
CA PRO A 345 8.48 -11.56 -11.81
C PRO A 345 8.80 -11.49 -10.32
N VAL A 346 7.76 -11.59 -9.50
CA VAL A 346 7.86 -11.64 -8.04
C VAL A 346 8.42 -13.02 -7.63
N LYS A 347 9.52 -13.04 -6.87
CA LYS A 347 10.16 -14.29 -6.43
C LYS A 347 9.54 -14.79 -5.13
N PRO A 348 9.07 -16.06 -5.05
CA PRO A 348 8.68 -16.67 -3.79
C PRO A 348 9.78 -16.51 -2.72
N GLY A 349 9.41 -16.04 -1.52
CA GLY A 349 10.36 -15.79 -0.43
C GLY A 349 11.15 -14.47 -0.54
N THR A 350 10.65 -13.47 -1.27
CA THR A 350 11.16 -12.08 -1.23
C THR A 350 10.08 -11.12 -0.72
N LYS A 351 10.45 -9.93 -0.21
CA LYS A 351 9.52 -8.95 0.38
C LYS A 351 8.26 -8.68 -0.48
N ALA A 352 8.46 -8.51 -1.79
CA ALA A 352 7.38 -8.28 -2.75
C ALA A 352 6.50 -9.50 -3.09
N ALA A 353 6.76 -10.66 -2.47
CA ALA A 353 5.97 -11.89 -2.59
C ALA A 353 5.13 -12.21 -1.34
N SER A 354 5.37 -11.47 -0.25
CA SER A 354 4.57 -11.48 0.99
C SER A 354 3.53 -10.36 1.04
N ASP A 355 3.77 -9.25 0.35
CA ASP A 355 2.91 -8.06 0.33
C ASP A 355 2.62 -7.64 -1.14
N PRO A 356 1.34 -7.49 -1.54
CA PRO A 356 0.95 -7.12 -2.90
C PRO A 356 0.73 -5.60 -3.09
N HIS A 357 0.77 -4.81 -2.00
CA HIS A 357 0.64 -3.35 -1.98
C HIS A 357 1.96 -2.64 -1.79
N ARG A 358 3.04 -3.33 -1.37
CA ARG A 358 4.40 -2.84 -1.66
C ARG A 358 4.52 -2.56 -3.16
N PRO A 359 5.23 -1.49 -3.55
CA PRO A 359 5.47 -1.19 -4.95
C PRO A 359 6.16 -2.37 -5.60
N ARG A 360 5.42 -2.98 -6.53
CA ARG A 360 5.86 -4.22 -7.17
C ARG A 360 7.21 -4.01 -7.83
N PRO A 361 8.22 -4.87 -7.56
CA PRO A 361 9.56 -4.65 -8.07
C PRO A 361 9.55 -4.48 -9.57
N VAL A 362 10.18 -3.42 -10.07
CA VAL A 362 10.23 -3.14 -11.50
C VAL A 362 11.48 -3.73 -12.12
N HIS A 363 11.30 -4.39 -13.26
CA HIS A 363 12.36 -4.71 -14.19
C HIS A 363 12.61 -3.49 -15.08
N ILE A 364 13.68 -2.75 -14.80
CA ILE A 364 14.11 -1.60 -15.57
C ILE A 364 15.08 -2.11 -16.65
N ALA A 365 14.59 -2.29 -17.87
CA ALA A 365 15.42 -2.72 -19.00
C ALA A 365 16.19 -1.52 -19.55
N THR A 366 17.52 -1.64 -19.74
CA THR A 366 18.36 -0.52 -20.18
C THR A 366 19.33 -0.88 -21.31
N ARG A 367 19.83 0.15 -21.99
CA ARG A 367 20.81 0.07 -23.08
C ARG A 367 21.95 1.06 -22.86
N SER A 368 23.18 0.55 -22.75
CA SER A 368 24.39 1.39 -22.71
C SER A 368 24.70 1.91 -24.10
N LEU A 369 24.79 3.23 -24.20
CA LEU A 369 25.12 3.95 -25.42
C LEU A 369 26.64 4.09 -25.62
N ARG A 370 27.43 3.67 -24.62
CA ARG A 370 28.90 3.59 -24.68
C ARG A 370 29.41 2.25 -25.21
N THR A 371 28.64 1.17 -25.03
CA THR A 371 29.04 -0.20 -25.44
C THR A 371 28.07 -0.86 -26.43
N GLY A 372 26.87 -0.31 -26.60
CA GLY A 372 25.81 -0.90 -27.44
C GLY A 372 25.13 -2.12 -26.83
N LYS A 373 25.41 -2.47 -25.57
CA LYS A 373 24.85 -3.64 -24.86
C LYS A 373 23.62 -3.29 -24.05
N THR A 374 22.73 -4.26 -23.88
CA THR A 374 21.54 -4.20 -23.01
C THR A 374 21.76 -4.94 -21.70
N PHE A 375 21.09 -4.50 -20.63
CA PHE A 375 21.10 -5.08 -19.28
C PHE A 375 19.92 -4.54 -18.47
N GLY A 376 19.37 -5.35 -17.57
CA GLY A 376 18.26 -4.97 -16.70
C GLY A 376 18.65 -4.76 -15.23
N PHE A 377 17.66 -4.38 -14.44
CA PHE A 377 17.71 -4.26 -12.98
C PHE A 377 16.34 -4.61 -12.38
N GLY A 378 16.30 -5.35 -11.27
CA GLY A 378 15.11 -5.43 -10.39
C GLY A 378 15.21 -4.42 -9.24
N VAL A 379 14.16 -3.62 -9.01
CA VAL A 379 14.15 -2.55 -7.99
C VAL A 379 12.85 -2.59 -7.17
N ASP A 380 12.97 -2.70 -5.83
CA ASP A 380 11.87 -2.71 -4.84
C ASP A 380 11.72 -1.29 -4.21
N PRO A 381 10.61 -0.56 -4.45
CA PRO A 381 10.54 0.87 -4.11
C PRO A 381 10.07 1.35 -2.72
N GLY A 382 9.55 0.54 -1.78
CA GLY A 382 8.79 1.07 -0.61
C GLY A 382 9.17 0.52 0.77
N ASP A 383 9.54 1.42 1.70
CA ASP A 383 9.73 1.19 3.16
C ASP A 383 9.26 2.46 3.93
N THR A 384 8.75 2.32 5.18
CA THR A 384 8.47 3.32 6.27
C THR A 384 6.98 3.65 6.73
N LEU A 385 6.52 4.70 7.48
CA LEU A 385 5.56 4.48 8.66
C LEU A 385 4.41 5.57 9.11
N LYS A 386 3.35 5.41 10.06
CA LYS A 386 2.37 6.39 10.86
C LYS A 386 2.05 6.46 12.51
N PRO A 387 1.67 7.59 13.27
CA PRO A 387 1.33 7.82 14.80
C PRO A 387 0.02 8.64 15.43
N ARG A 388 -0.97 8.58 16.47
CA ARG A 388 -1.64 7.82 17.69
C ARG A 388 -3.23 7.93 18.05
N TRP A 389 -3.94 6.93 18.69
CA TRP A 389 -5.44 6.61 18.93
C TRP A 389 -5.75 5.27 19.77
N ASN A 390 -6.99 4.99 20.32
CA ASN A 390 -7.51 3.91 21.28
C ASN A 390 -8.89 3.27 20.94
N ASP A 391 -9.99 4.00 21.12
CA ASP A 391 -11.35 3.51 20.87
C ASP A 391 -11.45 3.15 19.38
N THR A 392 -11.76 1.89 19.05
CA THR A 392 -11.57 1.40 17.68
C THR A 392 -12.71 1.85 16.75
N VAL A 393 -13.96 1.74 17.21
CA VAL A 393 -15.16 2.04 16.43
C VAL A 393 -15.49 3.52 16.46
N ASP A 394 -15.73 4.13 15.30
CA ASP A 394 -16.23 5.50 15.22
C ASP A 394 -17.67 5.63 15.75
N ALA A 395 -17.84 6.33 16.87
CA ALA A 395 -19.15 6.65 17.45
C ALA A 395 -19.95 7.62 16.57
N ASP A 396 -19.29 8.62 16.00
CA ASP A 396 -19.89 9.68 15.15
C ASP A 396 -20.11 9.25 13.69
N ARG A 397 -19.87 7.97 13.35
CA ARG A 397 -19.96 7.48 11.96
C ARG A 397 -21.35 7.66 11.37
N VAL A 398 -21.39 7.90 10.07
CA VAL A 398 -22.62 7.94 9.27
C VAL A 398 -22.80 6.72 8.37
N CYS A 399 -21.74 5.93 8.14
CA CYS A 399 -21.82 4.72 7.33
C CYS A 399 -22.38 3.55 8.16
N SER A 400 -23.27 2.76 7.57
CA SER A 400 -24.11 1.78 8.27
C SER A 400 -23.34 0.62 8.92
N VAL A 401 -22.30 0.10 8.23
CA VAL A 401 -21.42 -0.95 8.74
C VAL A 401 -20.14 -0.31 9.30
N PRO A 402 -19.82 -0.50 10.60
CA PRO A 402 -18.60 0.07 11.20
C PRO A 402 -17.34 -0.50 10.55
N ARG A 403 -16.31 0.34 10.38
CA ARG A 403 -15.02 -0.08 9.79
C ARG A 403 -14.20 -0.96 10.75
N ASN A 404 -14.07 -0.54 12.00
CA ASN A 404 -13.12 -1.05 12.99
C ASN A 404 -13.81 -1.74 14.19
N ASP A 405 -14.81 -2.58 13.92
CA ASP A 405 -15.56 -3.39 14.91
C ASP A 405 -15.09 -4.86 14.86
N PRO A 406 -14.48 -5.42 15.93
CA PRO A 406 -14.09 -6.83 16.01
C PRO A 406 -15.23 -7.83 15.77
N GLY A 407 -16.47 -7.45 16.10
CA GLY A 407 -17.66 -8.27 15.83
C GLY A 407 -18.18 -8.19 14.39
N THR A 408 -17.59 -7.33 13.55
CA THR A 408 -17.99 -7.10 12.15
C THR A 408 -16.76 -6.95 11.25
N GLN A 409 -16.14 -8.09 10.93
CA GLN A 409 -15.21 -8.20 9.80
C GLN A 409 -15.91 -8.73 8.54
N VAL A 410 -15.26 -8.54 7.39
CA VAL A 410 -15.79 -8.82 6.05
C VAL A 410 -14.86 -9.78 5.32
N TYR A 411 -15.42 -10.86 4.76
CA TYR A 411 -14.69 -11.84 3.95
C TYR A 411 -14.25 -11.23 2.63
N GLN A 412 -12.98 -11.42 2.25
CA GLN A 412 -12.52 -11.17 0.89
C GLN A 412 -12.69 -12.42 0.02
N PRO A 413 -13.60 -12.42 -0.97
CA PRO A 413 -13.75 -13.53 -1.90
C PRO A 413 -12.56 -13.64 -2.86
N THR A 414 -12.31 -14.85 -3.33
CA THR A 414 -11.48 -15.10 -4.52
C THR A 414 -12.15 -14.51 -5.78
N PRO A 415 -11.38 -14.12 -6.82
CA PRO A 415 -11.95 -13.76 -8.12
C PRO A 415 -12.95 -14.79 -8.69
N ARG A 416 -12.66 -16.09 -8.54
CA ARG A 416 -13.57 -17.19 -8.90
C ARG A 416 -14.88 -17.21 -8.12
N GLU A 417 -14.87 -16.88 -6.83
CA GLU A 417 -16.11 -16.74 -6.05
C GLU A 417 -16.95 -15.54 -6.50
N VAL A 418 -16.31 -14.43 -6.89
CA VAL A 418 -17.00 -13.25 -7.43
C VAL A 418 -17.58 -13.53 -8.82
N GLU A 419 -16.83 -14.22 -9.69
CA GLU A 419 -17.30 -14.72 -10.99
C GLU A 419 -18.47 -15.69 -10.82
N TRP A 420 -18.38 -16.65 -9.90
CA TRP A 420 -19.47 -17.57 -9.56
C TRP A 420 -20.71 -16.82 -9.07
N ALA A 421 -20.55 -15.81 -8.22
CA ALA A 421 -21.67 -15.00 -7.73
C ALA A 421 -22.31 -14.19 -8.86
N ALA A 422 -21.52 -13.63 -9.78
CA ALA A 422 -22.01 -12.91 -10.95
C ALA A 422 -22.75 -13.83 -11.93
N ASP A 423 -22.16 -14.98 -12.31
CA ASP A 423 -22.74 -15.98 -13.20
C ASP A 423 -24.11 -16.49 -12.68
N ASN A 424 -24.19 -16.77 -11.37
CA ASN A 424 -25.44 -17.17 -10.71
C ASN A 424 -26.44 -16.00 -10.62
N ALA A 425 -26.00 -14.79 -10.31
CA ALA A 425 -26.88 -13.62 -10.21
C ALA A 425 -27.51 -13.26 -11.58
N VAL A 426 -26.72 -13.20 -12.67
CA VAL A 426 -27.27 -12.91 -14.01
C VAL A 426 -28.17 -14.04 -14.52
N THR A 427 -27.95 -15.29 -14.10
CA THR A 427 -28.84 -16.39 -14.48
C THR A 427 -30.10 -16.47 -13.62
N GLY A 428 -30.02 -16.06 -12.36
CA GLY A 428 -31.19 -15.78 -11.52
C GLY A 428 -32.10 -14.72 -12.16
N ALA A 429 -31.52 -13.61 -12.62
CA ALA A 429 -32.25 -12.57 -13.35
C ALA A 429 -32.95 -13.11 -14.63
N ARG A 430 -32.30 -14.02 -15.37
CA ARG A 430 -32.92 -14.68 -16.55
C ARG A 430 -34.13 -15.53 -16.22
N SER A 431 -34.18 -16.13 -15.04
CA SER A 431 -35.35 -16.92 -14.61
C SER A 431 -36.62 -16.08 -14.44
N VAL A 432 -36.47 -14.77 -14.17
CA VAL A 432 -37.58 -13.80 -14.06
C VAL A 432 -37.74 -12.93 -15.32
N GLY A 433 -36.92 -13.15 -16.35
CA GLY A 433 -37.05 -12.55 -17.69
C GLY A 433 -36.03 -11.48 -18.06
N ASP A 434 -35.25 -10.98 -17.08
CA ASP A 434 -34.18 -10.01 -17.33
C ASP A 434 -32.96 -10.67 -17.99
N LYS A 435 -32.37 -10.01 -18.99
CA LYS A 435 -31.23 -10.54 -19.75
C LYS A 435 -30.08 -9.57 -19.68
N ILE A 436 -28.93 -10.03 -19.20
CA ILE A 436 -27.67 -9.29 -19.13
C ILE A 436 -26.50 -10.29 -19.22
N PRO A 437 -25.40 -10.01 -19.94
CA PRO A 437 -24.20 -10.86 -19.94
C PRO A 437 -23.40 -10.75 -18.63
N ALA A 438 -22.91 -11.87 -18.10
CA ALA A 438 -22.05 -11.93 -16.91
C ALA A 438 -20.87 -10.95 -17.02
N GLN A 439 -20.21 -10.88 -18.18
CA GLN A 439 -19.06 -10.00 -18.41
C GLN A 439 -19.36 -8.49 -18.32
N ILE A 440 -20.62 -8.06 -18.43
CA ILE A 440 -20.99 -6.65 -18.20
C ILE A 440 -21.05 -6.36 -16.70
N LEU A 441 -21.70 -7.25 -15.92
CA LEU A 441 -21.68 -7.15 -14.46
C LEU A 441 -20.24 -7.24 -13.95
N LEU A 442 -19.49 -8.27 -14.35
CA LEU A 442 -18.09 -8.47 -13.96
C LEU A 442 -17.16 -7.33 -14.38
N GLY A 443 -17.43 -6.69 -15.52
CA GLY A 443 -16.69 -5.50 -15.94
C GLY A 443 -16.99 -4.27 -15.08
N VAL A 444 -18.20 -4.15 -14.52
CA VAL A 444 -18.51 -3.18 -13.45
C VAL A 444 -17.79 -3.57 -12.16
N LEU A 445 -17.90 -4.83 -11.70
CA LEU A 445 -17.24 -5.30 -10.48
C LEU A 445 -15.71 -5.06 -10.50
N GLY A 446 -15.06 -5.31 -11.64
CA GLY A 446 -13.63 -5.02 -11.83
C GLY A 446 -13.31 -3.53 -11.81
N GLN A 447 -14.20 -2.67 -12.32
CA GLN A 447 -13.99 -1.23 -12.39
C GLN A 447 -14.34 -0.49 -11.09
N GLU A 448 -15.28 -0.97 -10.28
CA GLU A 448 -15.65 -0.32 -9.01
C GLU A 448 -14.66 -0.64 -7.88
N SER A 449 -14.19 -1.89 -7.80
CA SER A 449 -13.51 -2.41 -6.60
C SER A 449 -12.30 -3.29 -6.86
N ASN A 450 -11.92 -3.54 -8.13
CA ASN A 450 -10.92 -4.54 -8.48
C ASN A 450 -11.29 -5.98 -7.97
N LEU A 451 -12.60 -6.25 -7.82
CA LEU A 451 -13.21 -7.44 -7.19
C LEU A 451 -13.11 -7.54 -5.65
N TRP A 452 -12.74 -6.45 -4.96
CA TRP A 452 -12.61 -6.43 -3.50
C TRP A 452 -13.93 -6.17 -2.75
N GLN A 453 -14.18 -6.92 -1.67
CA GLN A 453 -15.28 -6.74 -0.72
C GLN A 453 -14.79 -6.26 0.65
N ALA A 454 -13.62 -6.75 1.09
CA ALA A 454 -12.90 -6.26 2.26
C ALA A 454 -11.86 -5.20 1.83
N ALA A 455 -11.26 -4.50 2.80
CA ALA A 455 -10.20 -3.53 2.53
C ALA A 455 -9.05 -4.14 1.70
N ARG A 456 -8.41 -3.31 0.88
CA ARG A 456 -7.51 -3.71 -0.23
C ARG A 456 -6.41 -4.71 0.15
N ASN A 457 -5.91 -4.60 1.38
CA ASN A 457 -4.80 -5.37 1.96
C ASN A 457 -5.20 -6.76 2.50
N ILE A 458 -6.49 -7.08 2.56
CA ILE A 458 -7.01 -8.38 3.01
C ILE A 458 -6.94 -9.36 1.83
N TRP A 459 -6.25 -10.50 1.99
CA TRP A 459 -6.14 -11.47 0.89
C TRP A 459 -7.43 -12.28 0.72
N ALA A 460 -7.65 -12.80 -0.49
CA ALA A 460 -8.74 -13.74 -0.74
C ALA A 460 -8.66 -14.95 0.21
N GLY A 461 -9.75 -15.25 0.93
CA GLY A 461 -9.76 -16.24 2.01
C GLY A 461 -9.62 -15.70 3.44
N GLU A 462 -9.29 -14.42 3.59
CA GLU A 462 -9.22 -13.72 4.87
C GLU A 462 -10.47 -12.89 5.14
N TYR A 463 -10.49 -12.30 6.33
CA TYR A 463 -11.47 -11.33 6.78
C TYR A 463 -10.75 -10.06 7.23
N GLY A 464 -11.43 -8.91 7.19
CA GLY A 464 -10.92 -7.67 7.78
C GLY A 464 -11.92 -6.53 7.71
N ASN A 465 -11.44 -5.29 7.62
CA ASN A 465 -12.31 -4.12 7.44
C ASN A 465 -13.21 -4.25 6.18
N PRO A 466 -14.44 -3.68 6.17
CA PRO A 466 -15.22 -3.51 4.94
C PRO A 466 -14.49 -2.58 3.95
N LEU A 467 -14.57 -2.88 2.64
CA LEU A 467 -14.16 -1.91 1.61
C LEU A 467 -15.16 -0.76 1.56
N VAL A 468 -14.71 0.48 1.75
CA VAL A 468 -15.56 1.68 1.70
C VAL A 468 -14.85 2.83 0.98
N GLY A 469 -15.38 3.29 -0.16
CA GLY A 469 -14.69 4.23 -1.05
C GLY A 469 -14.27 5.58 -0.43
N ASN A 470 -15.03 6.10 0.54
CA ASN A 470 -14.56 7.12 1.49
C ASN A 470 -15.44 7.08 2.76
N TYR A 471 -14.98 6.39 3.81
CA TYR A 471 -15.73 6.21 5.06
C TYR A 471 -15.76 7.47 5.95
N TYR A 472 -14.69 8.26 5.93
CA TYR A 472 -14.48 9.39 6.84
C TYR A 472 -14.80 10.76 6.19
N GLY A 473 -15.07 10.80 4.89
CA GLY A 473 -15.37 12.01 4.12
C GLY A 473 -14.19 12.95 3.92
N LEU A 474 -12.96 12.45 4.03
CA LEU A 474 -11.73 13.26 3.99
C LEU A 474 -11.64 14.07 2.69
N GLU A 475 -11.20 15.33 2.79
CA GLU A 475 -11.05 16.25 1.65
C GLU A 475 -9.62 16.28 1.10
N ILE A 476 -9.01 15.09 0.99
CA ILE A 476 -7.69 14.83 0.37
C ILE A 476 -7.52 15.36 -1.08
N TYR A 477 -8.58 15.95 -1.63
CA TYR A 477 -8.77 16.44 -2.98
C TYR A 477 -8.56 17.96 -3.13
N ASP A 478 -8.51 18.73 -2.04
CA ASP A 478 -8.32 20.19 -2.09
C ASP A 478 -6.84 20.59 -2.32
N ASP A 479 -6.45 21.85 -2.10
CA ASP A 479 -5.05 22.30 -2.27
C ASP A 479 -4.15 22.06 -1.03
N ASN A 480 -4.71 21.68 0.12
CA ASN A 480 -4.18 21.90 1.47
C ASN A 480 -3.91 20.60 2.27
N PRO A 481 -2.71 20.00 2.18
CA PRO A 481 -2.42 18.73 2.84
C PRO A 481 -2.42 18.75 4.39
N SER A 482 -2.66 19.90 5.03
CA SER A 482 -2.86 19.94 6.49
C SER A 482 -4.22 19.39 6.93
N ASN A 483 -5.23 19.33 6.04
CA ASN A 483 -6.58 18.85 6.32
C ASN A 483 -6.89 17.45 5.77
N ASP A 484 -5.93 16.77 5.13
CA ASP A 484 -6.07 15.44 4.52
C ASP A 484 -6.65 14.38 5.50
N TRP A 485 -6.45 14.60 6.81
CA TRP A 485 -6.89 13.73 7.91
C TRP A 485 -8.09 14.24 8.71
N ASP A 486 -8.63 15.41 8.34
CA ASP A 486 -9.72 16.02 9.10
C ASP A 486 -11.05 15.36 8.68
N ILE A 487 -11.64 14.59 9.60
CA ILE A 487 -12.86 13.79 9.39
C ILE A 487 -14.08 14.68 9.11
N ARG A 488 -14.87 14.35 8.08
CA ARG A 488 -16.07 15.09 7.62
C ARG A 488 -17.22 14.14 7.31
N TRP A 489 -17.95 13.73 8.35
CA TRP A 489 -19.03 12.75 8.25
C TRP A 489 -20.19 13.14 7.31
N ASP A 490 -20.43 14.43 7.10
CA ASP A 490 -21.39 14.92 6.09
C ASP A 490 -20.95 14.57 4.66
N SER A 491 -19.64 14.50 4.42
CA SER A 491 -18.98 14.31 3.14
C SER A 491 -18.64 12.84 2.82
N ALA A 492 -18.76 11.94 3.81
CA ALA A 492 -18.54 10.50 3.64
C ALA A 492 -19.44 9.88 2.55
N ASP A 493 -18.88 8.97 1.76
CA ASP A 493 -19.56 8.40 0.59
C ASP A 493 -20.28 7.09 0.90
N CYS A 494 -19.72 6.29 1.82
CA CYS A 494 -20.31 5.03 2.30
C CYS A 494 -20.65 4.01 1.19
N GLY A 495 -19.93 4.04 0.06
CA GLY A 495 -20.02 3.02 -1.00
C GLY A 495 -19.32 1.73 -0.59
N TYR A 496 -20.06 0.62 -0.48
CA TYR A 496 -19.55 -0.63 0.07
C TYR A 496 -19.21 -1.71 -0.96
N GLY A 497 -18.10 -2.41 -0.72
CA GLY A 497 -17.80 -3.72 -1.29
C GLY A 497 -17.62 -3.78 -2.82
N VAL A 498 -17.84 -4.97 -3.40
CA VAL A 498 -17.48 -5.28 -4.80
C VAL A 498 -18.12 -4.34 -5.83
N THR A 499 -19.32 -3.85 -5.56
CA THR A 499 -20.11 -2.96 -6.44
C THR A 499 -19.99 -1.48 -6.11
N GLN A 500 -19.32 -1.14 -5.00
CA GLN A 500 -19.36 0.18 -4.36
C GLN A 500 -20.80 0.72 -4.20
N THR A 501 -21.74 -0.13 -3.78
CA THR A 501 -23.14 0.29 -3.54
C THR A 501 -23.17 1.41 -2.49
N THR A 502 -23.61 2.61 -2.89
CA THR A 502 -23.75 3.83 -2.06
C THR A 502 -25.21 4.13 -1.69
N ASP A 503 -26.13 4.05 -2.66
CA ASP A 503 -27.53 4.47 -2.52
C ASP A 503 -28.21 3.76 -1.33
N GLY A 504 -28.65 4.55 -0.34
CA GLY A 504 -29.29 4.08 0.89
C GLY A 504 -28.37 3.37 1.91
N MET A 505 -27.04 3.50 1.82
CA MET A 505 -26.07 2.83 2.71
C MET A 505 -25.57 3.68 3.90
N ARG A 506 -26.01 4.94 4.00
CA ARG A 506 -25.83 5.79 5.19
C ARG A 506 -26.87 5.42 6.26
N LEU A 507 -26.56 5.69 7.53
CA LEU A 507 -27.49 5.49 8.64
C LEU A 507 -28.74 6.38 8.48
N ALA A 508 -29.90 5.86 8.84
CA ALA A 508 -31.15 6.63 8.88
C ALA A 508 -31.00 7.84 9.81
N GLY A 509 -31.50 9.00 9.40
CA GLY A 509 -31.28 10.29 10.06
C GLY A 509 -29.94 10.95 9.72
N HIS A 510 -29.07 10.30 8.94
CA HIS A 510 -27.78 10.83 8.49
C HIS A 510 -27.60 10.86 6.96
N PRO A 511 -28.59 11.34 6.15
CA PRO A 511 -28.44 11.45 4.69
C PRO A 511 -27.29 12.38 4.28
N LYS A 512 -26.93 12.36 2.99
CA LYS A 512 -25.95 13.29 2.42
C LYS A 512 -26.59 14.68 2.31
N PRO A 513 -25.89 15.80 2.56
CA PRO A 513 -26.49 17.14 2.49
C PRO A 513 -27.20 17.39 1.15
N GLY A 514 -28.50 17.72 1.22
CA GLY A 514 -29.34 17.96 0.03
C GLY A 514 -29.99 16.72 -0.59
N THR A 515 -29.79 15.51 -0.04
CA THR A 515 -30.48 14.27 -0.47
C THR A 515 -31.64 13.90 0.48
N PRO A 516 -32.62 13.08 0.03
CA PRO A 516 -33.60 12.46 0.90
C PRO A 516 -32.96 11.54 1.96
N ASP A 517 -33.70 11.24 3.03
CA ASP A 517 -33.36 10.17 3.98
C ASP A 517 -33.99 8.84 3.51
N ASP A 518 -33.31 8.16 2.58
CA ASP A 518 -33.75 6.94 1.90
C ASP A 518 -32.93 5.70 2.32
N ALA A 519 -32.44 5.70 3.57
CA ALA A 519 -31.67 4.60 4.15
C ALA A 519 -32.38 3.23 4.03
N ARG A 520 -31.67 2.25 3.49
CA ARG A 520 -32.11 0.84 3.42
C ARG A 520 -32.31 0.26 4.83
N PRO A 521 -33.12 -0.80 4.98
CA PRO A 521 -33.21 -1.55 6.24
C PRO A 521 -31.82 -1.96 6.74
N ALA A 522 -31.52 -1.74 8.03
CA ALA A 522 -30.18 -1.98 8.59
C ALA A 522 -29.67 -3.44 8.40
N THR A 523 -30.57 -4.41 8.28
CA THR A 523 -30.27 -5.81 7.94
C THR A 523 -29.77 -5.96 6.50
N GLU A 524 -30.36 -5.23 5.55
CA GLU A 524 -29.94 -5.18 4.15
C GLU A 524 -28.62 -4.42 4.01
N GLN A 525 -28.47 -3.29 4.71
CA GLN A 525 -27.21 -2.55 4.80
C GLN A 525 -26.07 -3.44 5.31
N ARG A 526 -26.26 -4.15 6.44
CA ARG A 526 -25.25 -5.08 6.96
C ARG A 526 -24.95 -6.20 5.96
N ALA A 527 -25.95 -6.73 5.26
CA ALA A 527 -25.74 -7.77 4.26
C ALA A 527 -24.95 -7.26 3.04
N ILE A 528 -25.27 -6.08 2.48
CA ILE A 528 -24.52 -5.47 1.37
C ILE A 528 -23.07 -5.14 1.78
N GLY A 529 -22.85 -4.64 3.00
CA GLY A 529 -21.52 -4.31 3.50
C GLY A 529 -20.64 -5.51 3.85
N THR A 530 -21.23 -6.63 4.29
CA THR A 530 -20.48 -7.80 4.83
C THR A 530 -20.52 -9.06 3.95
N GLN A 531 -21.41 -9.14 2.96
CA GLN A 531 -21.62 -10.34 2.14
C GLN A 531 -21.49 -10.03 0.64
N TYR A 532 -20.40 -10.48 0.03
CA TYR A 532 -20.11 -10.20 -1.39
C TYR A 532 -21.22 -10.68 -2.35
N ILE A 533 -21.92 -11.79 -2.06
CA ILE A 533 -23.04 -12.28 -2.89
C ILE A 533 -24.20 -11.27 -2.87
N THR A 534 -24.56 -10.74 -1.69
CA THR A 534 -25.61 -9.73 -1.55
C THR A 534 -25.20 -8.41 -2.20
N ASN A 535 -23.91 -8.04 -2.06
CA ASN A 535 -23.32 -6.88 -2.70
C ASN A 535 -23.40 -6.96 -4.24
N VAL A 536 -22.96 -8.06 -4.85
CA VAL A 536 -23.03 -8.32 -6.31
C VAL A 536 -24.48 -8.27 -6.82
N ASN A 537 -25.44 -8.80 -6.07
CA ASN A 537 -26.86 -8.70 -6.42
C ASN A 537 -27.40 -7.26 -6.37
N SER A 538 -26.92 -6.42 -5.45
CA SER A 538 -27.27 -4.98 -5.40
C SER A 538 -26.86 -4.26 -6.69
N GLY A 539 -25.58 -4.35 -7.08
CA GLY A 539 -25.08 -3.73 -8.31
C GLY A 539 -25.77 -4.26 -9.57
N LEU A 540 -26.13 -5.55 -9.61
CA LEU A 540 -26.93 -6.12 -10.70
C LEU A 540 -28.31 -5.46 -10.81
N GLN A 541 -29.04 -5.27 -9.71
CA GLN A 541 -30.37 -4.62 -9.76
C GLN A 541 -30.25 -3.15 -10.21
N ILE A 542 -29.27 -2.40 -9.69
CA ILE A 542 -29.00 -1.01 -10.11
C ILE A 542 -28.77 -0.95 -11.63
N LEU A 543 -27.95 -1.85 -12.17
CA LEU A 543 -27.61 -1.91 -13.59
C LEU A 543 -28.78 -2.34 -14.49
N LEU A 544 -29.61 -3.28 -14.03
CA LEU A 544 -30.88 -3.65 -14.70
C LEU A 544 -31.86 -2.47 -14.71
N ASP A 545 -31.96 -1.69 -13.64
CA ASP A 545 -32.80 -0.50 -13.60
C ASP A 545 -32.30 0.62 -14.52
N LYS A 546 -30.98 0.85 -14.60
CA LYS A 546 -30.42 1.78 -15.60
C LYS A 546 -30.78 1.34 -17.03
N TRP A 547 -30.68 0.04 -17.33
CA TRP A 547 -31.11 -0.51 -18.63
C TRP A 547 -32.60 -0.28 -18.89
N ARG A 548 -33.48 -0.63 -17.93
CA ARG A 548 -34.94 -0.40 -18.04
C ARG A 548 -35.28 1.07 -18.29
N GLN A 549 -34.62 2.00 -17.61
CA GLN A 549 -34.80 3.45 -17.78
C GLN A 549 -34.39 3.95 -19.17
N LEU A 550 -33.29 3.42 -19.73
CA LEU A 550 -32.85 3.75 -21.09
C LEU A 550 -33.80 3.19 -22.17
N GLN A 551 -34.26 1.95 -22.00
CA GLN A 551 -35.24 1.32 -22.89
C GLN A 551 -36.57 2.10 -22.90
N ALA A 552 -37.04 2.56 -21.74
CA ALA A 552 -38.24 3.39 -21.62
C ALA A 552 -38.13 4.76 -22.35
N ARG A 553 -36.90 5.23 -22.63
CA ARG A 553 -36.63 6.45 -23.41
C ARG A 553 -36.24 6.18 -24.87
N GLY A 554 -36.24 4.92 -25.32
CA GLY A 554 -35.81 4.54 -26.67
C GLY A 554 -34.31 4.72 -26.92
N MET A 555 -33.50 4.88 -25.87
CA MET A 555 -32.04 5.05 -25.95
C MET A 555 -31.36 3.70 -26.16
N THR A 556 -31.48 3.17 -27.38
CA THR A 556 -31.06 1.83 -27.76
C THR A 556 -29.76 1.83 -28.56
N LEU A 557 -29.03 0.71 -28.53
CA LEU A 557 -27.74 0.56 -29.20
C LEU A 557 -27.71 -0.61 -30.18
N ASN A 558 -27.14 -0.38 -31.36
CA ASN A 558 -26.98 -1.34 -32.46
C ASN A 558 -28.28 -2.09 -32.80
N ASN A 559 -28.39 -3.38 -32.46
CA ASN A 559 -29.61 -4.18 -32.68
C ASN A 559 -30.50 -4.32 -31.42
N ASN A 560 -30.11 -3.69 -30.32
CA ASN A 560 -30.78 -3.71 -29.00
C ASN A 560 -31.01 -5.11 -28.40
N ASP A 561 -30.28 -6.14 -28.87
CA ASP A 561 -30.27 -7.47 -28.26
C ASP A 561 -29.54 -7.40 -26.90
N PRO A 562 -30.23 -7.63 -25.76
CA PRO A 562 -29.62 -7.52 -24.44
C PRO A 562 -28.55 -8.58 -24.17
N MET A 563 -28.45 -9.63 -25.00
CA MET A 563 -27.39 -10.65 -24.89
C MET A 563 -26.05 -10.21 -25.49
N ARG A 564 -25.94 -8.97 -26.02
CA ARG A 564 -24.72 -8.47 -26.68
C ARG A 564 -23.98 -7.48 -25.82
N ILE A 565 -22.69 -7.74 -25.66
CA ILE A 565 -21.76 -6.98 -24.80
C ILE A 565 -21.80 -5.48 -25.14
N GLU A 566 -21.69 -5.12 -26.42
CA GLU A 566 -21.65 -3.74 -26.91
C GLU A 566 -22.92 -2.93 -26.63
N ASN A 567 -24.08 -3.57 -26.50
CA ASN A 567 -25.35 -2.87 -26.34
C ASN A 567 -25.50 -2.28 -24.92
N TRP A 568 -24.72 -2.74 -23.95
CA TRP A 568 -24.74 -2.26 -22.57
C TRP A 568 -23.98 -0.95 -22.33
N PHE A 569 -23.32 -0.37 -23.35
CA PHE A 569 -22.51 0.86 -23.24
C PHE A 569 -23.27 2.03 -22.58
N TYR A 570 -24.55 2.24 -22.91
CA TYR A 570 -25.35 3.29 -22.26
C TYR A 570 -25.77 2.92 -20.82
N ALA A 571 -26.00 1.64 -20.52
CA ALA A 571 -26.38 1.22 -19.17
C ALA A 571 -25.21 1.36 -18.18
N THR A 572 -23.97 1.09 -18.63
CA THR A 572 -22.76 1.30 -17.81
C THR A 572 -22.43 2.80 -17.68
N TRP A 573 -22.74 3.62 -18.69
CA TRP A 573 -22.69 5.09 -18.59
C TRP A 573 -23.67 5.61 -17.53
N ALA A 574 -24.92 5.14 -17.58
CA ALA A 574 -25.96 5.47 -16.60
C ALA A 574 -25.71 4.89 -15.20
N TYR A 575 -24.92 3.83 -15.07
CA TYR A 575 -24.48 3.27 -13.79
C TYR A 575 -23.54 4.27 -13.09
N ASN A 576 -22.49 4.69 -13.79
CA ASN A 576 -21.43 5.53 -13.21
C ASN A 576 -21.81 7.02 -13.04
N SER A 577 -22.46 7.65 -14.03
CA SER A 577 -22.78 9.08 -13.98
C SER A 577 -24.28 9.40 -13.92
N GLY A 578 -25.14 8.37 -13.81
CA GLY A 578 -26.59 8.54 -13.85
C GLY A 578 -27.15 8.81 -15.26
N LEU A 579 -28.48 8.82 -15.32
CA LEU A 579 -29.29 9.22 -16.47
C LEU A 579 -30.14 10.42 -16.04
N HIS A 580 -29.82 11.60 -16.58
CA HIS A 580 -30.43 12.87 -16.20
C HIS A 580 -31.82 13.02 -16.81
N ASP A 581 -32.74 13.65 -16.08
CA ASP A 581 -34.15 13.78 -16.49
C ASP A 581 -34.62 15.23 -16.66
N GLY A 582 -33.75 16.20 -16.38
CA GLY A 582 -34.03 17.62 -16.50
C GLY A 582 -34.72 18.23 -15.27
N THR A 583 -35.08 17.42 -14.27
CA THR A 583 -35.83 17.91 -13.10
C THR A 583 -34.95 18.44 -11.98
N LYS A 584 -33.68 17.97 -11.88
CA LYS A 584 -32.76 18.42 -10.85
C LYS A 584 -32.19 19.82 -11.17
N PRO A 585 -31.84 20.65 -10.16
CA PRO A 585 -31.27 21.98 -10.39
C PRO A 585 -29.95 21.98 -11.20
N ASP A 586 -29.13 20.94 -11.05
CA ASP A 586 -27.87 20.72 -11.75
C ASP A 586 -28.05 20.23 -13.21
N ASP A 587 -29.16 19.56 -13.51
CA ASP A 587 -29.54 19.17 -14.89
C ASP A 587 -29.81 20.39 -15.78
N ALA A 588 -30.22 21.52 -15.19
CA ALA A 588 -30.62 22.76 -15.88
C ALA A 588 -31.66 22.54 -17.01
N GLY A 589 -32.52 21.53 -16.88
CA GLY A 589 -33.52 21.17 -17.89
C GLY A 589 -33.00 20.30 -19.05
N VAL A 590 -31.72 19.90 -19.06
CA VAL A 590 -31.17 19.01 -20.08
C VAL A 590 -31.38 17.55 -19.69
N VAL A 591 -31.63 16.70 -20.70
CA VAL A 591 -32.02 15.29 -20.53
C VAL A 591 -31.03 14.41 -21.29
N GLY A 592 -30.51 13.35 -20.66
CA GLY A 592 -29.63 12.38 -21.29
C GLY A 592 -28.51 11.84 -20.40
N LEU A 593 -27.49 11.28 -21.03
CA LEU A 593 -26.28 10.76 -20.40
C LEU A 593 -25.19 11.84 -20.35
N GLY A 594 -24.63 12.07 -19.16
CA GLY A 594 -23.72 13.18 -18.85
C GLY A 594 -22.42 13.20 -19.67
N TRP A 595 -21.93 14.40 -20.01
CA TRP A 595 -20.80 14.63 -20.93
C TRP A 595 -19.47 14.00 -20.52
N LEU A 596 -19.21 13.83 -19.23
CA LEU A 596 -17.96 13.24 -18.70
C LEU A 596 -17.61 11.94 -19.44
N ASN A 597 -18.54 10.98 -19.48
CA ASN A 597 -18.33 9.66 -20.07
C ASN A 597 -18.52 9.62 -21.60
N ASN A 598 -18.60 10.77 -22.30
CA ASN A 598 -18.70 10.77 -23.76
C ASN A 598 -17.34 10.44 -24.40
N PRO A 599 -17.23 9.41 -25.26
CA PRO A 599 -16.03 9.10 -26.03
C PRO A 599 -15.45 10.26 -26.85
N ALA A 600 -16.26 11.28 -27.16
CA ALA A 600 -15.87 12.51 -27.85
C ALA A 600 -15.34 13.63 -26.92
N ASN A 601 -15.35 13.43 -25.60
CA ASN A 601 -14.78 14.39 -24.65
C ASN A 601 -13.24 14.46 -24.87
N PRO A 602 -12.65 15.65 -25.10
CA PRO A 602 -11.21 15.80 -25.34
C PRO A 602 -10.28 15.31 -24.23
N ARG A 603 -10.82 15.03 -23.02
CA ARG A 603 -10.15 14.28 -21.95
C ARG A 603 -9.47 13.01 -22.46
N TYR A 604 -10.17 12.31 -23.33
CA TYR A 604 -9.79 10.98 -23.77
C TYR A 604 -9.10 11.06 -25.12
N GLN A 605 -7.86 10.59 -25.18
CA GLN A 605 -7.06 10.53 -26.42
C GLN A 605 -7.89 9.85 -27.52
N ALA A 606 -8.14 10.53 -28.64
CA ALA A 606 -9.05 10.05 -29.68
C ALA A 606 -8.53 8.77 -30.38
N ASP A 607 -7.23 8.52 -30.30
CA ASP A 607 -6.49 7.39 -30.83
C ASP A 607 -6.13 6.32 -29.77
N ARG A 608 -6.60 6.47 -28.52
CA ARG A 608 -6.46 5.47 -27.43
C ARG A 608 -6.78 4.06 -27.91
N ALA A 609 -6.14 3.04 -27.36
CA ALA A 609 -6.46 1.63 -27.62
C ALA A 609 -7.82 1.22 -26.99
N ASN A 610 -8.17 -0.07 -27.00
CA ASN A 610 -9.21 -0.56 -26.09
C ASN A 610 -8.60 -0.65 -24.67
N PHE A 611 -9.37 -0.34 -23.64
CA PHE A 611 -8.92 -0.52 -22.27
C PHE A 611 -8.59 -2.00 -21.98
N GLY A 612 -7.57 -2.25 -21.16
CA GLY A 612 -7.10 -3.59 -20.79
C GLY A 612 -6.33 -4.35 -21.87
N THR A 613 -6.01 -3.74 -23.03
CA THR A 613 -5.16 -4.39 -24.05
C THR A 613 -3.69 -4.45 -23.66
N LYS A 614 -3.27 -3.61 -22.72
CA LYS A 614 -1.99 -3.67 -22.01
C LYS A 614 -2.24 -3.65 -20.50
N PRO A 615 -1.39 -4.30 -19.68
CA PRO A 615 -1.44 -4.15 -18.21
C PRO A 615 -1.34 -2.68 -17.75
N SER A 616 -0.58 -1.85 -18.48
CA SER A 616 -0.46 -0.41 -18.26
C SER A 616 -1.78 0.36 -18.44
N ASP A 617 -2.77 -0.20 -19.14
CA ASP A 617 -4.06 0.47 -19.34
C ASP A 617 -4.81 0.55 -18.01
N PHE A 618 -4.78 -0.52 -17.19
CA PHE A 618 -5.35 -0.55 -15.84
C PHE A 618 -4.66 0.43 -14.88
N ALA A 619 -3.40 0.77 -15.14
CA ALA A 619 -2.69 1.81 -14.41
C ALA A 619 -2.98 3.24 -14.92
N HIS A 620 -3.58 3.33 -16.10
CA HIS A 620 -3.91 4.58 -16.78
C HIS A 620 -5.37 4.69 -17.28
N PRO A 621 -6.37 4.25 -16.50
CA PRO A 621 -7.77 4.20 -16.89
C PRO A 621 -8.37 5.59 -17.13
N GLU A 622 -7.69 6.68 -16.73
CA GLU A 622 -8.11 8.06 -17.01
C GLU A 622 -8.32 8.33 -18.50
N ARG A 623 -7.58 7.62 -19.36
CA ARG A 623 -7.56 7.85 -20.81
C ARG A 623 -8.82 7.34 -21.50
N TRP A 624 -9.74 6.72 -20.75
CA TRP A 624 -10.98 6.12 -21.23
C TRP A 624 -12.20 6.62 -20.43
N PRO A 625 -13.38 6.81 -21.06
CA PRO A 625 -14.64 6.96 -20.34
C PRO A 625 -15.05 5.63 -19.68
N TYR A 626 -15.78 5.68 -18.56
CA TYR A 626 -16.16 4.50 -17.77
C TYR A 626 -16.75 3.33 -18.59
N PRO A 627 -17.67 3.54 -19.57
CA PRO A 627 -18.19 2.45 -20.39
C PRO A 627 -17.12 1.72 -21.21
N GLU A 628 -16.11 2.43 -21.71
CA GLU A 628 -14.97 1.80 -22.42
C GLU A 628 -14.09 0.99 -21.46
N LYS A 629 -14.04 1.34 -20.16
CA LYS A 629 -13.33 0.56 -19.14
C LYS A 629 -14.05 -0.76 -18.84
N VAL A 630 -15.36 -0.71 -18.60
CA VAL A 630 -16.21 -1.91 -18.39
C VAL A 630 -16.16 -2.84 -19.61
N LEU A 631 -16.20 -2.29 -20.83
CA LEU A 631 -15.99 -3.05 -22.06
C LEU A 631 -14.57 -3.61 -22.18
N GLY A 632 -13.55 -2.85 -21.75
CA GLY A 632 -12.17 -3.34 -21.70
C GLY A 632 -12.04 -4.57 -20.81
N PHE A 633 -12.49 -4.49 -19.54
CA PHE A 633 -12.61 -5.63 -18.63
C PHE A 633 -13.39 -6.81 -19.26
N ALA A 634 -14.53 -6.56 -19.91
CA ALA A 634 -15.30 -7.60 -20.59
C ALA A 634 -14.55 -8.26 -21.77
N THR A 635 -13.68 -7.53 -22.48
CA THR A 635 -12.88 -8.05 -23.60
C THR A 635 -11.58 -8.72 -23.18
N SER A 636 -10.94 -8.19 -22.12
CA SER A 636 -9.53 -8.35 -21.78
C SER A 636 -9.31 -8.15 -20.26
N PRO A 637 -9.88 -9.01 -19.40
CA PRO A 637 -9.79 -8.86 -17.95
C PRO A 637 -8.34 -9.11 -17.45
N PRO A 638 -7.93 -8.46 -16.34
CA PRO A 638 -6.61 -8.66 -15.74
C PRO A 638 -6.56 -9.99 -14.94
N SER A 639 -5.43 -10.24 -14.29
CA SER A 639 -5.27 -11.33 -13.31
C SER A 639 -5.11 -10.78 -11.90
N GLY A 640 -5.68 -11.48 -10.93
CA GLY A 640 -5.64 -11.19 -9.49
C GLY A 640 -5.19 -12.43 -8.73
N TYR A 641 -5.35 -12.45 -7.41
CA TYR A 641 -4.88 -13.56 -6.58
C TYR A 641 -6.03 -14.31 -5.91
N GLU A 642 -5.98 -15.65 -5.93
CA GLU A 642 -6.87 -16.51 -5.14
C GLU A 642 -6.26 -16.87 -3.76
N GLY A 643 -4.99 -16.49 -3.56
CA GLY A 643 -4.25 -16.52 -2.30
C GLY A 643 -2.78 -16.13 -2.56
N PRO A 644 -1.93 -16.10 -1.52
CA PRO A 644 -0.51 -15.79 -1.64
C PRO A 644 0.16 -16.58 -2.77
N ASN A 645 0.74 -15.85 -3.72
CA ASN A 645 1.45 -16.39 -4.90
C ASN A 645 0.58 -17.26 -5.85
N GLN A 646 -0.76 -17.13 -5.84
CA GLN A 646 -1.67 -17.85 -6.75
C GLN A 646 -2.39 -16.90 -7.72
N PRO A 647 -1.73 -16.44 -8.81
CA PRO A 647 -2.32 -15.52 -9.78
C PRO A 647 -3.25 -16.21 -10.79
N GLU A 648 -4.46 -15.68 -10.93
CA GLU A 648 -5.54 -16.24 -11.75
C GLU A 648 -6.30 -15.13 -12.52
N PRO A 649 -6.79 -15.38 -13.75
CA PRO A 649 -7.60 -14.40 -14.49
C PRO A 649 -8.89 -14.06 -13.75
N PHE A 650 -9.15 -12.75 -13.57
CA PHE A 650 -10.29 -12.21 -12.80
C PHE A 650 -11.61 -12.94 -13.07
N PHE A 651 -11.90 -13.15 -14.35
CA PHE A 651 -13.03 -13.92 -14.86
C PHE A 651 -12.79 -14.29 -16.33
N ARG A 652 -13.68 -15.10 -16.92
CA ARG A 652 -13.67 -15.39 -18.36
C ARG A 652 -14.01 -14.13 -19.15
N ALA A 653 -13.12 -13.76 -20.07
CA ALA A 653 -13.40 -12.75 -21.09
C ALA A 653 -14.57 -13.18 -21.98
N ALA A 654 -15.33 -12.20 -22.48
CA ALA A 654 -16.38 -12.44 -23.45
C ALA A 654 -15.80 -12.93 -24.80
N THR A 655 -16.65 -13.47 -25.65
CA THR A 655 -16.25 -14.06 -26.93
C THR A 655 -16.94 -13.39 -28.12
N TRP A 656 -16.30 -13.43 -29.29
CA TRP A 656 -16.76 -12.77 -30.51
C TRP A 656 -16.71 -13.77 -31.67
N ASN A 657 -17.71 -13.76 -32.55
CA ASN A 657 -17.68 -14.59 -33.75
C ASN A 657 -16.76 -13.99 -34.80
N GLY A 658 -16.26 -14.83 -35.72
CA GLY A 658 -15.45 -14.43 -36.87
C GLY A 658 -14.42 -15.50 -37.23
N ALA A 659 -13.65 -15.25 -38.28
CA ALA A 659 -12.53 -16.12 -38.64
C ALA A 659 -11.38 -16.02 -37.62
N SER A 660 -10.56 -17.07 -37.53
CA SER A 660 -9.24 -16.98 -36.87
C SER A 660 -8.31 -16.07 -37.69
N GLY A 661 -7.60 -15.16 -37.03
CA GLY A 661 -6.69 -14.21 -37.66
C GLY A 661 -6.41 -12.99 -36.78
N PRO A 662 -5.58 -12.04 -37.26
CA PRO A 662 -5.21 -10.86 -36.49
C PRO A 662 -6.38 -9.88 -36.32
N ASP A 663 -6.28 -9.04 -35.31
CA ASP A 663 -7.21 -7.96 -34.95
C ASP A 663 -7.30 -6.84 -36.02
N THR A 664 -6.31 -6.75 -36.89
CA THR A 664 -6.24 -5.81 -38.01
C THR A 664 -7.11 -6.20 -39.21
N THR A 665 -7.50 -7.47 -39.35
CA THR A 665 -8.24 -7.99 -40.52
C THR A 665 -9.76 -8.02 -40.29
N PRO A 666 -10.57 -7.24 -41.03
CA PRO A 666 -12.03 -7.26 -40.91
C PRO A 666 -12.63 -8.67 -41.06
N GLY A 667 -13.59 -9.00 -40.18
CA GLY A 667 -14.25 -10.31 -40.16
C GLY A 667 -13.54 -11.39 -39.32
N THR A 668 -12.39 -11.11 -38.71
CA THR A 668 -11.82 -12.01 -37.69
C THR A 668 -12.51 -11.79 -36.34
N ALA A 669 -12.51 -12.83 -35.49
CA ALA A 669 -13.01 -12.72 -34.11
C ALA A 669 -12.23 -11.65 -33.31
N ASN A 670 -10.92 -11.54 -33.54
CA ASN A 670 -10.06 -10.54 -32.90
C ASN A 670 -10.35 -9.11 -33.40
N TYR A 671 -10.67 -8.92 -34.67
CA TYR A 671 -11.10 -7.62 -35.20
C TYR A 671 -12.45 -7.22 -34.59
N ASN A 672 -13.38 -8.17 -34.47
CA ASN A 672 -14.68 -7.93 -33.86
C ASN A 672 -14.54 -7.59 -32.37
N ARG A 673 -13.65 -8.24 -31.62
CA ARG A 673 -13.29 -7.86 -30.24
C ARG A 673 -12.66 -6.47 -30.17
N ARG A 674 -11.67 -6.16 -31.02
CA ARG A 674 -11.03 -4.83 -31.06
C ARG A 674 -12.02 -3.72 -31.38
N THR A 675 -12.99 -3.97 -32.26
CA THR A 675 -14.04 -3.00 -32.63
C THR A 675 -15.27 -3.03 -31.72
N ALA A 676 -15.21 -3.69 -30.56
CA ALA A 676 -16.32 -3.71 -29.61
C ALA A 676 -16.71 -2.31 -29.12
N ARG A 677 -15.73 -1.47 -28.73
CA ARG A 677 -16.01 -0.06 -28.42
C ARG A 677 -16.44 0.72 -29.68
N PRO A 678 -17.25 1.78 -29.52
CA PRO A 678 -17.52 2.75 -30.58
C PRO A 678 -16.27 3.58 -30.92
N ALA A 679 -16.34 4.35 -32.01
CA ALA A 679 -15.36 5.38 -32.30
C ALA A 679 -15.67 6.65 -31.47
N PRO A 680 -14.69 7.52 -31.16
CA PRO A 680 -14.89 8.71 -30.35
C PRO A 680 -16.11 9.55 -30.78
N GLN A 681 -16.26 9.76 -32.09
CA GLN A 681 -17.32 10.58 -32.67
C GLN A 681 -18.73 9.97 -32.64
N THR A 682 -18.90 8.68 -32.30
CA THR A 682 -20.17 7.94 -32.49
C THR A 682 -21.36 8.57 -31.75
N PHE A 683 -21.14 9.27 -30.64
CA PHE A 683 -22.19 9.97 -29.88
C PHE A 683 -22.03 11.50 -29.85
N CYS A 684 -21.33 12.06 -30.84
CA CYS A 684 -21.22 13.50 -31.04
C CYS A 684 -22.04 13.91 -32.27
N THR A 685 -23.28 14.32 -32.03
CA THR A 685 -24.30 14.55 -33.07
C THR A 685 -24.98 15.91 -32.91
N ALA A 686 -25.65 16.38 -33.97
CA ALA A 686 -26.44 17.60 -33.91
C ALA A 686 -27.56 17.55 -32.85
N ASP A 687 -28.14 16.36 -32.59
CA ASP A 687 -29.23 16.18 -31.62
C ASP A 687 -28.81 16.47 -30.18
N ASN A 688 -27.55 16.20 -29.84
CA ASN A 688 -26.92 16.59 -28.58
C ASN A 688 -25.97 17.79 -28.72
N ASN A 689 -26.23 18.68 -29.70
CA ASN A 689 -25.48 19.92 -29.92
C ASN A 689 -23.95 19.72 -30.04
N CYS A 690 -23.49 18.57 -30.52
CA CYS A 690 -22.08 18.22 -30.63
C CYS A 690 -21.65 18.13 -32.10
N SER A 691 -20.51 18.74 -32.45
CA SER A 691 -19.99 18.82 -33.82
C SER A 691 -18.55 18.32 -33.87
N TRP A 692 -18.37 17.05 -34.22
CA TRP A 692 -17.06 16.40 -34.24
C TRP A 692 -16.06 17.13 -35.15
N GLY A 693 -14.81 17.23 -34.72
CA GLY A 693 -13.76 17.99 -35.41
C GLY A 693 -13.80 19.50 -35.18
N THR A 694 -14.80 20.02 -34.47
CA THR A 694 -14.73 21.38 -33.89
C THR A 694 -14.06 21.34 -32.52
N ALA A 695 -13.42 22.45 -32.15
CA ALA A 695 -12.78 22.65 -30.86
C ALA A 695 -13.10 24.08 -30.38
N VAL A 696 -14.24 24.23 -29.71
CA VAL A 696 -14.61 25.49 -29.02
C VAL A 696 -14.20 25.39 -27.56
N GLN A 697 -13.68 26.46 -26.97
CA GLN A 697 -13.44 26.51 -25.53
C GLN A 697 -14.79 26.63 -24.79
N PRO A 698 -15.18 25.66 -23.95
CA PRO A 698 -16.37 25.78 -23.09
C PRO A 698 -16.24 26.87 -21.99
N ASP A 699 -17.39 27.20 -21.37
CA ASP A 699 -17.59 28.22 -20.33
C ASP A 699 -17.96 27.59 -18.94
N VAL A 700 -17.63 26.30 -18.73
CA VAL A 700 -17.93 25.44 -17.55
C VAL A 700 -16.80 25.58 -16.49
N PRO A 701 -16.58 24.63 -15.56
CA PRO A 701 -15.28 24.48 -14.86
C PRO A 701 -14.27 23.41 -15.35
N GLY A 702 -13.00 23.82 -15.46
CA GLY A 702 -11.81 23.02 -15.82
C GLY A 702 -11.60 22.56 -17.29
N GLU A 703 -12.63 22.20 -18.05
CA GLU A 703 -12.55 21.47 -19.33
C GLU A 703 -11.81 22.13 -20.51
N LEU A 704 -11.39 21.23 -21.42
CA LEU A 704 -10.62 21.43 -22.65
C LEU A 704 -11.51 21.87 -23.84
N PRO A 705 -10.96 22.62 -24.84
CA PRO A 705 -11.64 22.90 -26.09
C PRO A 705 -12.11 21.64 -26.81
N GLY A 706 -13.41 21.55 -27.08
CA GLY A 706 -14.04 20.33 -27.55
C GLY A 706 -15.14 20.53 -28.58
N PRO A 707 -15.74 19.42 -29.04
CA PRO A 707 -16.78 19.46 -30.06
C PRO A 707 -18.17 19.78 -29.50
N CYS A 708 -18.33 20.00 -28.19
CA CYS A 708 -19.62 20.32 -27.59
C CYS A 708 -19.99 21.80 -27.79
N LEU A 709 -21.16 22.06 -28.38
CA LEU A 709 -21.69 23.39 -28.70
C LEU A 709 -22.98 23.73 -27.93
N HIS A 710 -23.40 22.91 -26.96
CA HIS A 710 -24.58 23.19 -26.13
C HIS A 710 -24.37 24.46 -25.30
N ARG A 711 -25.43 25.25 -25.10
CA ARG A 711 -25.38 26.50 -24.33
C ARG A 711 -26.51 26.57 -23.30
N ASP A 712 -26.22 27.12 -22.13
CA ASP A 712 -27.20 27.39 -21.07
C ASP A 712 -28.14 28.55 -21.43
N SER A 713 -29.08 28.85 -20.54
CA SER A 713 -30.02 29.98 -20.67
C SER A 713 -29.37 31.37 -20.62
N ALA A 714 -28.11 31.49 -20.19
CA ALA A 714 -27.31 32.70 -20.26
C ALA A 714 -26.46 32.78 -21.55
N GLY A 715 -26.52 31.75 -22.40
CA GLY A 715 -25.78 31.65 -23.65
C GLY A 715 -24.34 31.17 -23.49
N LYS A 716 -23.94 30.64 -22.33
CA LYS A 716 -22.60 30.08 -22.07
C LYS A 716 -22.50 28.64 -22.55
N LEU A 717 -21.36 28.23 -23.10
CA LEU A 717 -21.08 26.83 -23.45
C LEU A 717 -21.00 25.98 -22.18
N ASP A 718 -22.04 25.21 -21.89
CA ASP A 718 -22.26 24.60 -20.57
C ASP A 718 -21.94 23.09 -20.51
N LEU A 719 -21.32 22.56 -21.57
CA LEU A 719 -21.00 21.15 -21.78
C LEU A 719 -22.16 20.16 -21.65
N ARG A 720 -23.42 20.61 -21.63
CA ARG A 720 -24.58 19.70 -21.59
C ARG A 720 -24.92 19.08 -22.95
N CYS A 721 -23.90 18.62 -23.70
CA CYS A 721 -24.05 17.83 -24.92
C CYS A 721 -24.43 16.36 -24.62
N TRP A 722 -25.46 16.19 -23.81
CA TRP A 722 -25.83 14.91 -23.21
C TRP A 722 -26.52 14.00 -24.22
N VAL A 723 -26.11 12.74 -24.24
CA VAL A 723 -26.58 11.77 -25.24
C VAL A 723 -27.98 11.30 -24.87
N LYS A 724 -28.92 11.43 -25.80
CA LYS A 724 -30.37 11.21 -25.56
C LYS A 724 -31.08 10.48 -26.72
N THR A 725 -30.31 9.91 -27.64
CA THR A 725 -30.76 9.29 -28.89
C THR A 725 -30.22 7.86 -29.01
N ALA A 726 -30.85 7.05 -29.86
CA ALA A 726 -30.32 5.73 -30.23
C ALA A 726 -29.11 5.86 -31.17
N ALA A 727 -28.21 4.89 -31.15
CA ALA A 727 -26.98 4.90 -31.95
C ALA A 727 -26.57 3.51 -32.45
N THR A 728 -25.72 3.44 -33.48
CA THR A 728 -25.24 2.18 -34.06
C THR A 728 -23.83 2.35 -34.63
N TRP A 729 -22.92 1.45 -34.26
CA TRP A 729 -21.60 1.31 -34.91
C TRP A 729 -21.35 -0.12 -35.42
N LYS A 730 -22.01 -1.13 -34.83
CA LYS A 730 -22.06 -2.51 -35.36
C LYS A 730 -23.40 -2.79 -36.03
N THR A 731 -23.46 -2.51 -37.33
CA THR A 731 -24.68 -2.67 -38.14
C THR A 731 -25.15 -4.13 -38.25
N ASP A 732 -24.23 -5.10 -38.29
CA ASP A 732 -24.54 -6.51 -38.03
C ASP A 732 -24.02 -6.92 -36.64
N CYS A 733 -24.64 -6.39 -35.59
CA CYS A 733 -24.37 -6.80 -34.22
C CYS A 733 -24.74 -8.29 -33.98
N SER A 734 -25.59 -8.90 -34.81
CA SER A 734 -25.97 -10.31 -34.67
C SER A 734 -24.78 -11.26 -34.88
N ALA A 735 -23.88 -10.93 -35.81
CA ALA A 735 -22.64 -11.65 -36.05
C ALA A 735 -21.40 -10.99 -35.41
N THR A 736 -21.33 -9.65 -35.37
CA THR A 736 -20.08 -8.93 -35.01
C THR A 736 -19.99 -8.45 -33.56
N CYS A 737 -21.08 -8.42 -32.80
CA CYS A 737 -21.03 -8.12 -31.37
C CYS A 737 -20.60 -9.33 -30.55
N GLY A 738 -20.05 -9.04 -29.37
CA GLY A 738 -19.63 -10.02 -28.39
C GLY A 738 -20.82 -10.67 -27.71
N PHE A 739 -20.59 -11.89 -27.25
CA PHE A 739 -21.51 -12.66 -26.45
C PHE A 739 -20.81 -13.21 -25.20
N GLU A 740 -21.63 -13.54 -24.21
CA GLU A 740 -21.23 -14.06 -22.92
C GLU A 740 -20.37 -15.33 -23.00
N PHE A 741 -19.53 -15.54 -21.98
CA PHE A 741 -18.93 -16.84 -21.70
C PHE A 741 -18.94 -17.13 -20.19
N VAL A 742 -20.04 -17.74 -19.71
CA VAL A 742 -20.21 -18.20 -18.31
C VAL A 742 -19.12 -19.23 -17.95
N ARG A 743 -18.59 -19.17 -16.71
CA ARG A 743 -17.73 -20.24 -16.16
C ARG A 743 -18.53 -21.23 -15.31
N TYR A 744 -19.55 -20.75 -14.60
CA TYR A 744 -20.32 -21.51 -13.62
C TYR A 744 -21.80 -21.66 -14.05
N ASP A 745 -22.15 -22.82 -14.60
CA ASP A 745 -23.54 -23.15 -14.92
C ASP A 745 -24.46 -23.13 -13.68
N PRO A 746 -25.77 -22.85 -13.83
CA PRO A 746 -26.70 -22.78 -12.70
C PRO A 746 -26.76 -24.08 -11.89
N GLY A 747 -26.58 -23.97 -10.58
CA GLY A 747 -26.55 -25.12 -9.67
C GLY A 747 -25.17 -25.76 -9.50
N VAL A 748 -24.13 -25.28 -10.19
CA VAL A 748 -22.74 -25.54 -9.78
C VAL A 748 -22.51 -24.87 -8.42
N GLY A 749 -22.04 -25.65 -7.44
CA GLY A 749 -21.79 -25.16 -6.08
C GLY A 749 -20.73 -24.06 -6.03
N LYS A 750 -20.77 -23.24 -4.96
CA LYS A 750 -19.75 -22.21 -4.69
C LYS A 750 -18.35 -22.84 -4.75
N PRO A 751 -17.34 -22.17 -5.35
CA PRO A 751 -15.94 -22.52 -5.12
C PRO A 751 -15.62 -22.59 -3.63
N ALA A 752 -14.60 -23.38 -3.27
CA ALA A 752 -14.12 -23.41 -1.90
C ALA A 752 -13.56 -22.04 -1.48
N ASP A 753 -13.81 -21.66 -0.23
CA ASP A 753 -13.27 -20.45 0.39
C ASP A 753 -11.74 -20.45 0.32
N GLY A 754 -11.14 -19.27 0.16
CA GLY A 754 -9.68 -19.13 0.21
C GLY A 754 -9.14 -19.48 1.61
N ALA A 755 -7.89 -19.93 1.67
CA ALA A 755 -7.24 -20.39 2.90
C ALA A 755 -5.98 -19.58 3.28
N SER A 756 -5.87 -18.34 2.78
CA SER A 756 -4.74 -17.43 3.02
C SER A 756 -4.55 -17.14 4.50
N TYR A 757 -3.31 -17.20 5.01
CA TYR A 757 -2.92 -16.87 6.38
C TYR A 757 -3.91 -17.34 7.47
N PRO A 758 -4.06 -18.67 7.68
CA PRO A 758 -4.99 -19.21 8.68
C PRO A 758 -4.59 -18.77 10.10
N PRO A 759 -5.54 -18.50 11.00
CA PRO A 759 -5.26 -18.01 12.35
C PRO A 759 -4.79 -19.12 13.30
N ARG A 760 -4.04 -18.75 14.34
CA ARG A 760 -3.59 -19.65 15.41
C ARG A 760 -4.54 -19.59 16.59
N CYS A 761 -5.12 -20.74 16.91
CA CYS A 761 -6.29 -20.81 17.78
C CYS A 761 -6.04 -21.23 19.23
N ASP A 762 -4.87 -21.80 19.55
CA ASP A 762 -4.51 -22.16 20.93
C ASP A 762 -2.99 -22.12 21.19
N ASN A 763 -2.61 -22.28 22.45
CA ASN A 763 -1.22 -22.30 22.91
C ASN A 763 -0.48 -23.63 22.67
N ASN A 764 -1.16 -24.69 22.24
CA ASN A 764 -0.61 -26.05 22.11
C ASN A 764 -0.12 -26.36 20.69
N ASP A 765 0.29 -25.34 19.93
CA ASP A 765 0.86 -25.55 18.59
C ASP A 765 2.10 -26.44 18.65
N SER A 766 1.97 -27.62 18.07
CA SER A 766 3.03 -28.63 17.98
C SER A 766 4.08 -28.34 16.90
N ASN A 767 3.94 -27.27 16.11
CA ASN A 767 4.89 -26.94 15.06
C ASN A 767 6.20 -26.32 15.63
N PRO A 768 7.36 -27.01 15.49
CA PRO A 768 8.62 -26.50 16.01
C PRO A 768 9.16 -25.25 15.29
N SER A 769 8.58 -24.83 14.15
CA SER A 769 8.97 -23.57 13.50
C SER A 769 8.27 -22.32 14.04
N HIS A 770 7.27 -22.46 14.92
CA HIS A 770 6.42 -21.35 15.38
C HIS A 770 6.71 -20.89 16.83
N ASN A 771 7.93 -21.18 17.32
CA ASN A 771 8.49 -20.81 18.63
C ASN A 771 7.47 -20.85 19.81
N GLY A 772 6.76 -21.98 19.92
CA GLY A 772 5.61 -22.15 20.81
C GLY A 772 5.84 -21.78 22.28
N ILE A 773 4.79 -21.24 22.91
CA ILE A 773 4.80 -20.81 24.30
C ILE A 773 4.52 -21.98 25.27
N VAL A 774 4.88 -21.81 26.55
CA VAL A 774 4.52 -22.77 27.60
C VAL A 774 3.01 -22.68 27.84
N ALA A 775 2.31 -23.81 27.82
CA ALA A 775 0.85 -23.88 27.95
C ALA A 775 0.27 -23.36 29.30
N THR A 776 1.13 -22.99 30.26
CA THR A 776 0.77 -22.36 31.55
C THR A 776 0.98 -20.83 31.56
N ALA A 777 1.45 -20.23 30.47
CA ALA A 777 1.66 -18.79 30.37
C ALA A 777 0.34 -18.01 30.44
N GLY A 778 0.38 -16.81 31.03
CA GLY A 778 -0.74 -15.88 31.02
C GLY A 778 -0.77 -15.13 29.69
N VAL A 779 -1.70 -15.49 28.80
CA VAL A 779 -1.91 -14.80 27.52
C VAL A 779 -2.93 -13.67 27.67
N ILE A 780 -2.72 -12.60 26.92
CA ILE A 780 -3.69 -11.53 26.69
C ILE A 780 -3.81 -11.27 25.18
N ASP A 781 -5.04 -11.15 24.73
CA ASP A 781 -5.45 -10.90 23.34
C ASP A 781 -6.47 -9.73 23.29
N ASP A 782 -6.76 -9.18 22.11
CA ASP A 782 -7.79 -8.11 21.99
C ASP A 782 -9.21 -8.67 21.98
N VAL A 783 -9.40 -9.82 21.33
CA VAL A 783 -10.65 -10.57 21.33
C VAL A 783 -10.74 -11.48 22.53
N THR A 784 -11.77 -11.29 23.34
CA THR A 784 -12.12 -12.25 24.39
C THR A 784 -12.95 -13.39 23.83
N THR A 785 -13.12 -14.46 24.60
CA THR A 785 -14.04 -15.58 24.29
C THR A 785 -15.53 -15.18 24.16
N GLN A 786 -15.88 -13.91 24.36
CA GLN A 786 -17.21 -13.34 24.07
C GLN A 786 -17.34 -12.83 22.63
N THR A 787 -16.23 -12.56 21.93
CA THR A 787 -16.21 -12.20 20.51
C THR A 787 -16.07 -13.48 19.68
N PRO A 788 -17.09 -13.89 18.90
CA PRO A 788 -16.97 -15.09 18.07
C PRO A 788 -15.95 -14.84 16.93
N PRO A 789 -14.98 -15.74 16.71
CA PRO A 789 -14.02 -15.58 15.62
C PRO A 789 -14.74 -15.64 14.28
N VAL A 790 -14.38 -14.74 13.37
CA VAL A 790 -15.00 -14.65 12.04
C VAL A 790 -14.58 -15.78 11.10
N ARG A 791 -13.52 -16.52 11.46
CA ARG A 791 -13.04 -17.74 10.80
C ARG A 791 -13.17 -18.95 11.73
N PRO A 792 -13.21 -20.20 11.20
CA PRO A 792 -13.37 -21.41 12.02
C PRO A 792 -12.20 -21.69 12.98
N CYS A 793 -12.20 -21.03 14.13
CA CYS A 793 -11.14 -21.10 15.13
C CYS A 793 -11.65 -21.79 16.41
N ARG A 794 -10.93 -22.84 16.86
CA ARG A 794 -11.28 -23.64 18.03
C ARG A 794 -10.12 -23.61 19.02
N GLY A 795 -10.39 -23.23 20.27
CA GLY A 795 -9.40 -23.24 21.35
C GLY A 795 -9.06 -21.88 21.96
N ILE A 796 -9.60 -20.79 21.41
CA ILE A 796 -9.32 -19.39 21.83
C ILE A 796 -9.29 -19.30 23.36
N HIS A 797 -8.11 -19.02 23.90
CA HIS A 797 -7.92 -18.93 25.33
C HIS A 797 -8.61 -17.68 25.88
N ALA A 798 -9.15 -17.78 27.10
CA ALA A 798 -9.59 -16.59 27.82
C ALA A 798 -8.37 -15.79 28.28
N ASN A 799 -8.40 -14.46 28.10
CA ASN A 799 -7.40 -13.54 28.61
C ASN A 799 -7.13 -13.75 30.10
N MET A 800 -5.87 -13.54 30.49
CA MET A 800 -5.42 -13.60 31.88
C MET A 800 -6.28 -12.70 32.78
N ALA A 801 -6.79 -13.24 33.88
CA ALA A 801 -7.71 -12.51 34.75
C ALA A 801 -7.04 -11.24 35.33
N GLY A 802 -7.52 -10.07 34.91
CA GLY A 802 -6.98 -8.76 35.31
C GLY A 802 -5.96 -8.15 34.35
N SER A 803 -5.85 -8.66 33.12
CA SER A 803 -5.05 -8.05 32.04
C SER A 803 -5.91 -7.21 31.07
N ASP A 804 -5.35 -6.16 30.46
CA ASP A 804 -6.01 -5.25 29.50
C ASP A 804 -5.13 -4.97 28.26
N PHE A 805 -5.70 -5.05 27.06
CA PHE A 805 -5.06 -4.66 25.79
C PHE A 805 -5.94 -3.60 25.11
N SER A 806 -5.39 -2.40 24.98
CA SER A 806 -6.07 -1.20 24.47
C SER A 806 -5.06 -0.28 23.76
N PHE A 807 -5.49 0.71 22.96
CA PHE A 807 -4.59 1.70 22.32
C PHE A 807 -4.58 3.09 23.05
N SER A 808 -4.09 4.24 22.52
CA SER A 808 -4.04 5.58 23.22
C SER A 808 -3.74 6.85 22.34
N TYR A 809 -4.07 8.10 22.81
CA TYR A 809 -4.24 9.46 22.12
C TYR A 809 -3.01 10.29 21.64
N PRO A 810 -3.08 11.03 20.47
CA PRO A 810 -3.84 12.31 20.39
C PRO A 810 -5.14 12.46 19.56
N GLY A 811 -5.35 11.79 18.42
CA GLY A 811 -6.35 12.21 17.42
C GLY A 811 -7.54 11.26 17.18
N SER A 812 -8.72 11.79 16.80
CA SER A 812 -9.83 10.98 16.25
C SER A 812 -9.51 10.44 14.85
N ALA A 813 -8.85 11.27 14.03
CA ALA A 813 -8.24 10.92 12.74
C ALA A 813 -7.37 9.66 12.78
N SER A 814 -6.85 9.28 13.94
CA SER A 814 -6.00 8.11 14.11
C SER A 814 -6.70 6.76 13.97
N LYS A 815 -8.04 6.73 14.04
CA LYS A 815 -8.85 5.54 13.72
C LYS A 815 -8.85 5.23 12.21
N VAL A 816 -8.52 6.21 11.37
CA VAL A 816 -8.49 6.05 9.90
C VAL A 816 -7.42 5.04 9.50
N ASP A 817 -6.24 5.09 10.12
CA ASP A 817 -5.16 4.09 9.94
C ASP A 817 -5.19 3.07 11.12
N LEU A 818 -6.39 2.77 11.65
CA LEU A 818 -6.65 1.52 12.39
C LEU A 818 -7.31 0.54 11.46
N HIS A 819 -6.77 -0.66 11.39
CA HIS A 819 -7.24 -1.71 10.50
C HIS A 819 -7.25 -3.05 11.23
N GLN A 820 -8.19 -3.94 10.90
CA GLN A 820 -8.35 -5.27 11.50
C GLN A 820 -8.28 -6.39 10.47
N VAL A 821 -7.75 -7.54 10.88
CA VAL A 821 -7.56 -8.73 10.05
C VAL A 821 -7.97 -9.99 10.82
N GLY A 822 -8.64 -10.92 10.15
CA GLY A 822 -9.04 -12.22 10.68
C GLY A 822 -7.91 -13.26 10.58
N GLY A 823 -6.70 -12.91 11.03
CA GLY A 823 -5.55 -13.80 11.10
C GLY A 823 -4.99 -13.84 12.52
N GLY A 824 -3.67 -13.95 12.67
CA GLY A 824 -2.99 -13.78 13.97
C GLY A 824 -3.32 -14.85 15.00
N TYR A 825 -3.01 -14.57 16.26
CA TYR A 825 -3.55 -15.34 17.38
C TYR A 825 -5.05 -15.02 17.56
N GLY A 826 -5.83 -15.89 18.20
CA GLY A 826 -7.26 -15.66 18.48
C GLY A 826 -8.20 -15.60 17.27
N ALA A 827 -7.67 -15.53 16.04
CA ALA A 827 -8.34 -15.13 14.81
C ALA A 827 -8.76 -13.64 14.72
N HIS A 828 -8.02 -12.75 15.40
CA HIS A 828 -8.07 -11.30 15.22
C HIS A 828 -6.68 -10.71 15.44
N TYR A 829 -6.30 -9.70 14.65
CA TYR A 829 -5.27 -8.74 15.04
C TYR A 829 -5.53 -7.37 14.38
N TRP A 830 -4.91 -6.32 14.91
CA TRP A 830 -4.90 -4.98 14.32
C TRP A 830 -3.57 -4.67 13.64
N TYR A 831 -3.57 -3.74 12.68
CA TYR A 831 -2.33 -3.18 12.15
C TYR A 831 -2.40 -1.71 11.70
N GLY A 832 -1.21 -1.15 11.46
CA GLY A 832 -0.88 0.01 10.61
C GLY A 832 0.50 0.61 11.00
N HIS A 833 0.94 1.76 10.47
CA HIS A 833 2.33 1.93 10.00
C HIS A 833 3.57 2.45 10.84
N THR A 834 3.60 3.38 11.85
CA THR A 834 4.83 3.98 12.60
C THR A 834 5.57 5.40 12.34
N ARG A 835 5.00 6.58 11.89
CA ARG A 835 5.65 7.72 11.10
C ARG A 835 6.82 8.36 11.86
N SER A 836 7.61 9.11 11.09
CA SER A 836 8.31 10.31 11.54
C SER A 836 7.53 11.12 12.58
N ASP A 837 8.29 11.71 13.50
CA ASP A 837 7.88 12.63 14.53
C ASP A 837 7.49 14.00 13.91
N THR A 838 6.25 14.10 13.41
CA THR A 838 5.68 15.30 12.73
C THR A 838 4.21 15.51 13.09
N ASP A 839 3.66 16.71 12.83
CA ASP A 839 2.23 17.02 13.06
C ASP A 839 1.28 16.11 12.24
N GLU A 840 1.60 15.93 10.95
CA GLU A 840 0.93 14.97 10.04
C GLU A 840 1.05 13.55 10.56
N GLY A 841 2.21 13.23 11.18
CA GLY A 841 2.39 12.09 12.05
C GLY A 841 1.30 12.06 13.12
N HIS A 842 1.47 12.80 14.22
CA HIS A 842 0.70 12.75 15.47
C HIS A 842 -0.85 12.71 15.34
N LYS A 843 -1.43 12.96 14.16
CA LYS A 843 -2.84 12.73 13.80
C LYS A 843 -3.28 11.26 13.55
N THR A 844 -2.42 10.21 13.54
CA THR A 844 -2.66 8.99 12.71
C THR A 844 -2.54 7.53 13.25
N GLN A 845 -2.28 7.15 14.52
CA GLN A 845 -2.01 5.73 14.98
C GLN A 845 -2.86 5.07 16.07
N LEU A 846 -2.31 3.93 16.50
CA LEU A 846 -2.63 2.96 17.50
C LEU A 846 -1.30 2.77 18.28
N ILE A 847 -1.16 3.20 19.53
CA ILE A 847 -0.09 2.63 20.39
C ILE A 847 -0.76 1.55 21.19
N GLY A 848 -0.50 0.30 20.87
CA GLY A 848 -0.98 -0.83 21.65
C GLY A 848 -0.34 -0.80 23.04
N ASN A 849 -1.15 -1.01 24.05
CA ASN A 849 -0.76 -1.03 25.45
C ASN A 849 -1.29 -2.33 26.04
N TRP A 850 -0.39 -3.26 26.37
CA TRP A 850 -0.73 -4.50 27.06
C TRP A 850 -0.37 -4.33 28.54
N THR A 851 -1.36 -4.48 29.43
CA THR A 851 -1.21 -4.39 30.88
C THR A 851 -1.51 -5.75 31.49
N PHE A 852 -0.60 -6.26 32.32
CA PHE A 852 -0.77 -7.52 33.05
C PHE A 852 -1.14 -7.28 34.52
N PRO A 853 -1.69 -8.30 35.23
CA PRO A 853 -1.85 -8.28 36.68
C PRO A 853 -0.51 -8.01 37.40
N SER A 854 -0.57 -7.51 38.64
CA SER A 854 0.62 -7.16 39.41
C SER A 854 1.58 -8.33 39.59
N VAL A 855 2.82 -8.15 39.12
CA VAL A 855 3.95 -9.07 39.32
C VAL A 855 4.91 -8.48 40.36
N ASP A 856 5.35 -9.33 41.27
CA ASP A 856 6.51 -9.09 42.13
C ASP A 856 7.53 -10.21 41.87
N GLY A 857 8.61 -9.86 41.17
CA GLY A 857 9.70 -10.77 40.84
C GLY A 857 10.16 -10.62 39.39
N LEU A 858 10.65 -11.71 38.80
CA LEU A 858 11.08 -11.76 37.40
C LEU A 858 10.02 -12.43 36.52
N ALA A 859 9.71 -11.83 35.38
CA ALA A 859 8.84 -12.42 34.36
C ALA A 859 9.43 -12.32 32.95
N ARG A 860 9.19 -13.33 32.13
CA ARG A 860 9.45 -13.36 30.69
C ARG A 860 8.22 -12.80 29.96
N LEU A 861 8.47 -11.93 28.98
CA LEU A 861 7.44 -11.42 28.07
C LEU A 861 7.66 -11.95 26.65
N MET A 862 6.55 -12.34 26.02
CA MET A 862 6.45 -12.73 24.62
C MET A 862 5.40 -11.87 23.92
N VAL A 863 5.54 -11.65 22.61
CA VAL A 863 4.52 -11.04 21.75
C VAL A 863 4.27 -11.93 20.54
N TYR A 864 3.03 -12.02 20.09
CA TYR A 864 2.70 -12.70 18.84
C TYR A 864 2.99 -11.78 17.66
N ILE A 865 3.63 -12.31 16.62
CA ILE A 865 3.74 -11.63 15.32
C ILE A 865 2.92 -12.44 14.30
N PRO A 866 1.85 -11.86 13.72
CA PRO A 866 1.01 -12.53 12.73
C PRO A 866 1.76 -12.78 11.42
N SER A 867 1.15 -13.50 10.50
CA SER A 867 1.81 -13.95 9.27
C SER A 867 2.15 -12.80 8.28
N HIS A 868 1.42 -11.69 8.32
CA HIS A 868 1.57 -10.54 7.40
C HIS A 868 1.05 -9.23 8.03
N LEU A 869 1.28 -8.09 7.36
CA LEU A 869 0.95 -6.73 7.85
C LEU A 869 1.65 -6.41 9.18
N ALA A 870 2.92 -6.82 9.27
CA ALA A 870 3.76 -6.83 10.46
C ALA A 870 5.22 -6.62 10.02
N ASP A 871 5.49 -5.49 9.37
CA ASP A 871 6.63 -5.31 8.50
C ASP A 871 7.75 -4.44 9.09
N ALA A 872 7.42 -3.53 10.01
CA ALA A 872 8.37 -2.51 10.44
C ALA A 872 9.42 -2.99 11.45
N ALA A 873 10.50 -2.21 11.55
CA ALA A 873 11.38 -2.21 12.71
C ALA A 873 10.79 -1.31 13.81
N VAL A 874 10.36 -1.91 14.91
CA VAL A 874 9.65 -1.26 16.01
C VAL A 874 10.44 -1.28 17.31
N VAL A 875 10.00 -0.48 18.28
CA VAL A 875 10.49 -0.52 19.66
C VAL A 875 9.30 -0.71 20.60
N TYR A 876 9.23 -1.89 21.22
CA TYR A 876 8.37 -2.11 22.38
C TYR A 876 9.00 -1.44 23.60
N VAL A 877 8.21 -0.67 24.35
CA VAL A 877 8.65 -0.04 25.61
C VAL A 877 8.03 -0.81 26.77
N VAL A 878 8.86 -1.50 27.55
CA VAL A 878 8.44 -2.32 28.70
C VAL A 878 8.66 -1.54 30.00
N ASP A 879 7.61 -1.22 30.73
CA ASP A 879 7.69 -0.53 32.03
C ASP A 879 8.13 -1.50 33.13
N THR A 880 9.41 -1.46 33.50
CA THR A 880 9.99 -2.32 34.55
C THR A 880 10.16 -1.59 35.88
N ALA A 881 10.40 -2.34 36.95
CA ALA A 881 10.79 -1.81 38.27
C ALA A 881 12.04 -0.90 38.24
N ASN A 882 12.90 -1.04 37.22
CA ASN A 882 14.08 -0.20 37.03
C ASN A 882 13.81 1.09 36.24
N GLY A 883 12.62 1.23 35.64
CA GLY A 883 12.26 2.20 34.60
C GLY A 883 11.90 1.53 33.27
N PRO A 884 11.45 2.30 32.26
CA PRO A 884 11.13 1.76 30.94
C PRO A 884 12.36 1.17 30.23
N VAL A 885 12.17 0.06 29.52
CA VAL A 885 13.20 -0.62 28.70
C VAL A 885 12.74 -0.71 27.25
N ASN A 886 13.57 -0.21 26.34
CA ASN A 886 13.33 -0.27 24.90
C ASN A 886 13.80 -1.60 24.34
N VAL A 887 12.88 -2.38 23.78
CA VAL A 887 13.13 -3.67 23.12
C VAL A 887 12.91 -3.50 21.62
N PRO A 888 13.98 -3.37 20.81
CA PRO A 888 13.86 -3.30 19.36
C PRO A 888 13.53 -4.68 18.78
N VAL A 889 12.51 -4.75 17.94
CA VAL A 889 12.08 -5.96 17.22
C VAL A 889 11.80 -5.55 15.78
N ARG A 890 12.27 -6.31 14.78
CA ARG A 890 11.77 -6.16 13.42
C ARG A 890 10.67 -7.18 13.22
N GLN A 891 9.43 -6.72 13.09
CA GLN A 891 8.30 -7.64 12.89
C GLN A 891 8.48 -8.43 11.58
N ALA A 892 9.02 -7.83 10.50
CA ALA A 892 9.34 -8.54 9.24
C ALA A 892 10.41 -9.65 9.31
N ASP A 893 11.11 -9.83 10.44
CA ASP A 893 11.99 -10.99 10.63
C ASP A 893 11.22 -12.20 11.24
N HIS A 894 9.90 -12.06 11.48
CA HIS A 894 9.04 -13.00 12.21
C HIS A 894 7.70 -13.22 11.49
N HIS A 895 7.18 -14.45 11.49
CA HIS A 895 5.88 -14.78 10.90
C HIS A 895 5.18 -15.91 11.67
N ASP A 896 3.93 -15.67 12.09
CA ASP A 896 3.07 -16.65 12.77
C ASP A 896 3.70 -17.28 14.04
N GLU A 897 4.41 -16.48 14.83
CA GLU A 897 5.22 -16.97 15.95
C GLU A 897 5.21 -16.09 17.20
N TRP A 898 5.55 -16.70 18.34
CA TRP A 898 5.76 -16.02 19.61
C TRP A 898 7.21 -15.53 19.75
N VAL A 899 7.41 -14.22 19.68
CA VAL A 899 8.72 -13.56 19.76
C VAL A 899 9.04 -13.16 21.21
N PRO A 900 10.21 -13.55 21.76
CA PRO A 900 10.60 -13.16 23.12
C PRO A 900 11.06 -11.70 23.18
N LEU A 901 10.35 -10.88 23.96
CA LEU A 901 10.79 -9.50 24.27
C LEU A 901 11.93 -9.49 25.31
N GLY A 902 11.97 -10.49 26.20
CA GLY A 902 13.02 -10.65 27.20
C GLY A 902 12.50 -11.08 28.56
N ALA A 903 13.36 -10.96 29.58
CA ALA A 903 13.03 -11.20 30.98
C ALA A 903 13.32 -9.94 31.81
N PHE A 904 12.35 -9.51 32.62
CA PHE A 904 12.34 -8.19 33.24
C PHE A 904 11.92 -8.25 34.72
N PRO A 905 12.36 -7.29 35.57
CA PRO A 905 11.95 -7.19 36.95
C PRO A 905 10.70 -6.31 37.08
N PHE A 906 9.66 -6.82 37.74
CA PHE A 906 8.42 -6.07 37.97
C PHE A 906 8.12 -5.97 39.47
N TYR A 907 7.48 -4.86 39.85
CA TYR A 907 7.03 -4.61 41.22
C TYR A 907 5.74 -3.78 41.17
N GLY A 908 4.68 -4.40 40.66
CA GLY A 908 3.46 -3.75 40.20
C GLY A 908 2.97 -4.37 38.90
N GLN A 909 2.01 -3.74 38.21
CA GLN A 909 1.53 -4.20 36.91
C GLN A 909 2.64 -4.06 35.84
N PRO A 910 3.05 -5.14 35.16
CA PRO A 910 3.82 -5.05 33.92
C PRO A 910 2.99 -4.32 32.86
N LYS A 911 3.63 -3.39 32.14
CA LYS A 911 3.03 -2.73 30.98
C LYS A 911 4.00 -2.76 29.80
N VAL A 912 3.46 -2.95 28.61
CA VAL A 912 4.19 -2.87 27.36
C VAL A 912 3.47 -1.90 26.44
N HIS A 913 4.22 -0.99 25.82
CA HIS A 913 3.72 -0.02 24.85
C HIS A 913 4.41 -0.26 23.50
N LEU A 914 3.67 -0.74 22.49
CA LEU A 914 4.17 -0.78 21.12
C LEU A 914 3.91 0.58 20.51
N ASN A 915 4.96 1.39 20.48
CA ASN A 915 4.89 2.73 19.95
C ASN A 915 5.16 2.71 18.43
N THR A 916 4.38 3.52 17.73
CA THR A 916 4.49 3.72 16.28
C THR A 916 4.77 5.20 15.89
N ILE A 917 5.63 5.88 16.67
CA ILE A 917 6.56 6.87 16.12
C ILE A 917 7.85 6.10 15.83
N THR A 918 8.51 6.37 14.71
CA THR A 918 9.89 5.96 14.44
C THR A 918 10.53 6.92 13.45
N ALA A 919 11.83 7.15 13.61
CA ALA A 919 12.53 8.24 12.92
C ALA A 919 12.80 7.93 11.44
N GLY A 920 12.60 8.94 10.57
CA GLY A 920 13.00 8.90 9.16
C GLY A 920 12.04 8.10 8.28
N ALA A 921 10.75 8.42 8.34
CA ALA A 921 9.70 7.47 7.94
C ALA A 921 8.44 8.07 7.28
N ASN A 922 7.95 7.41 6.20
CA ASN A 922 7.00 7.94 5.21
C ASN A 922 5.51 7.50 5.31
N GLY A 923 5.16 6.21 5.38
CA GLY A 923 3.77 5.73 5.52
C GLY A 923 3.34 4.28 5.26
N LEU A 924 4.23 3.34 4.89
CA LEU A 924 3.95 2.10 4.15
C LEU A 924 4.14 0.76 4.91
N ASP A 925 5.28 0.51 5.57
CA ASP A 925 5.54 -0.68 6.41
C ASP A 925 4.49 -0.78 7.52
N ALA A 926 3.73 -1.87 7.53
CA ALA A 926 2.75 -2.13 8.58
C ALA A 926 3.41 -2.47 9.94
N VAL A 927 2.68 -2.24 11.01
CA VAL A 927 2.94 -2.79 12.35
C VAL A 927 1.69 -3.46 12.86
N ALA A 928 1.82 -4.74 13.20
CA ALA A 928 0.78 -5.52 13.83
C ALA A 928 0.76 -5.33 15.34
N PHE A 929 -0.43 -5.49 15.90
CA PHE A 929 -0.70 -5.57 17.33
C PHE A 929 -1.65 -6.74 17.52
N ASP A 930 -1.16 -7.74 18.23
CA ASP A 930 -1.72 -9.08 18.39
C ASP A 930 -1.49 -9.47 19.87
N ALA A 931 -1.69 -10.73 20.24
CA ALA A 931 -1.58 -11.19 21.61
C ALA A 931 -0.19 -10.96 22.23
N MET A 932 -0.15 -10.70 23.54
CA MET A 932 1.07 -10.79 24.35
C MET A 932 0.92 -11.87 25.42
N ALA A 933 2.04 -12.34 25.95
CA ALA A 933 2.03 -13.34 27.01
C ALA A 933 3.13 -13.12 28.04
N ILE A 934 2.80 -13.47 29.29
CA ILE A 934 3.69 -13.39 30.43
C ILE A 934 3.88 -14.78 31.06
N ASP A 935 5.14 -15.15 31.30
CA ASP A 935 5.53 -16.47 31.80
C ASP A 935 6.67 -16.35 32.82
N SER A 936 6.74 -17.30 33.74
CA SER A 936 7.85 -17.40 34.69
C SER A 936 9.19 -17.52 33.95
N VAL A 937 10.25 -16.91 34.48
CA VAL A 937 11.59 -17.08 33.89
C VAL A 937 12.14 -18.45 34.28
N PRO A 938 12.48 -19.35 33.32
CA PRO A 938 12.97 -20.68 33.67
C PRO A 938 14.27 -20.65 34.49
N ASP A 939 14.51 -21.67 35.31
CA ASP A 939 15.83 -21.92 35.93
C ASP A 939 16.91 -22.04 34.84
N GLY A 940 18.09 -21.45 35.09
CA GLY A 940 19.16 -21.30 34.09
C GLY A 940 20.18 -22.45 34.06
N PRO A 941 21.21 -22.38 33.19
CA PRO A 941 22.38 -23.27 33.26
C PRO A 941 23.27 -22.88 34.46
N GLY A 942 22.82 -23.24 35.65
CA GLY A 942 23.38 -22.85 36.95
C GLY A 942 22.38 -23.15 38.07
N TYR A 943 22.59 -22.58 39.24
CA TYR A 943 21.63 -22.69 40.35
C TYR A 943 21.02 -21.33 40.66
N THR A 944 19.69 -21.26 40.59
CA THR A 944 18.90 -20.02 40.63
C THR A 944 17.88 -19.99 41.78
N PRO A 945 18.33 -19.92 43.05
CA PRO A 945 17.45 -20.07 44.21
C PRO A 945 16.49 -18.89 44.43
N MET A 946 15.25 -19.24 44.81
CA MET A 946 14.44 -18.39 45.68
C MET A 946 14.91 -18.63 47.13
N ILE A 947 15.55 -17.64 47.74
CA ILE A 947 16.05 -17.72 49.13
C ILE A 947 14.98 -17.20 50.09
N VAL A 948 14.65 -17.99 51.10
CA VAL A 948 13.49 -17.81 51.99
C VAL A 948 13.94 -17.97 53.45
N ASN A 949 13.57 -17.02 54.30
CA ASN A 949 13.84 -17.08 55.74
C ASN A 949 12.98 -18.15 56.43
N GLU A 950 13.40 -18.64 57.61
CA GLU A 950 12.60 -19.57 58.40
C GLU A 950 11.53 -18.89 59.27
N SER A 951 11.69 -17.59 59.58
CA SER A 951 10.61 -16.79 60.17
C SER A 951 9.58 -16.36 59.12
N SER A 952 8.32 -16.21 59.52
CA SER A 952 7.23 -15.78 58.63
C SER A 952 7.34 -14.30 58.24
N GLY A 953 6.93 -13.98 57.02
CA GLY A 953 6.69 -12.61 56.56
C GLY A 953 5.61 -11.90 57.41
N PRO A 954 5.51 -10.56 57.36
CA PRO A 954 4.60 -9.81 58.24
C PRO A 954 3.10 -10.13 58.04
N ASP A 955 2.72 -10.68 56.89
CA ASP A 955 1.36 -11.19 56.61
C ASP A 955 1.11 -12.63 57.12
N GLY A 956 2.10 -13.25 57.78
CA GLY A 956 2.12 -14.67 58.14
C GLY A 956 2.57 -15.63 57.04
N ASN A 957 2.83 -15.12 55.83
CA ASN A 957 3.28 -15.89 54.67
C ASN A 957 4.77 -16.28 54.70
N TYR A 958 5.22 -17.06 53.71
CA TYR A 958 6.65 -17.27 53.45
C TYR A 958 7.34 -16.00 52.93
N ALA A 959 8.68 -16.04 52.96
CA ALA A 959 9.45 -14.99 53.60
C ALA A 959 10.76 -14.67 52.83
N CYS A 960 10.65 -14.00 51.68
CA CYS A 960 11.69 -14.01 50.62
C CYS A 960 12.76 -12.92 50.76
N LEU A 961 14.01 -13.25 50.38
CA LEU A 961 15.12 -12.32 50.16
C LEU A 961 15.03 -11.70 48.75
N GLY A 962 14.64 -10.44 48.67
CA GLY A 962 14.58 -9.68 47.41
C GLY A 962 15.29 -8.32 47.50
N LEU A 963 15.43 -7.63 46.37
CA LEU A 963 15.86 -6.23 46.33
C LEU A 963 14.66 -5.32 46.57
N LYS A 964 14.89 -4.20 47.25
CA LYS A 964 13.82 -3.24 47.56
C LYS A 964 13.11 -2.78 46.29
N GLY A 965 11.83 -3.15 46.16
CA GLY A 965 11.02 -2.87 44.97
C GLY A 965 11.59 -3.41 43.65
N ASN A 966 12.41 -4.46 43.67
CA ASN A 966 13.07 -5.09 42.51
C ASN A 966 13.99 -4.16 41.67
N VAL A 967 14.56 -3.13 42.30
CA VAL A 967 15.56 -2.27 41.67
C VAL A 967 16.94 -2.95 41.66
N THR A 968 17.58 -3.07 40.50
CA THR A 968 18.85 -3.79 40.32
C THR A 968 20.03 -2.81 40.14
N LYS A 969 20.16 -1.83 41.03
CA LYS A 969 21.16 -0.74 40.96
C LYS A 969 22.10 -0.78 42.17
N PRO A 970 23.39 -0.42 42.04
CA PRO A 970 24.33 -0.48 43.16
C PRO A 970 23.87 0.38 44.33
N GLY A 971 24.05 -0.11 45.55
CA GLY A 971 23.54 0.51 46.77
C GLY A 971 22.06 0.23 47.07
N THR A 972 21.31 -0.47 46.19
CA THR A 972 19.93 -0.87 46.50
C THR A 972 19.92 -1.84 47.70
N PRO A 973 19.17 -1.55 48.77
CA PRO A 973 19.03 -2.47 49.90
C PRO A 973 18.29 -3.75 49.52
N THR A 974 18.72 -4.86 50.10
CA THR A 974 17.87 -6.05 50.19
C THR A 974 16.80 -5.86 51.26
N GLU A 975 15.60 -6.36 50.95
CA GLU A 975 14.47 -6.37 51.84
C GLU A 975 13.86 -7.77 51.91
N PHE A 976 12.97 -7.90 52.89
CA PHE A 976 12.24 -9.10 53.23
C PHE A 976 10.75 -8.85 53.05
N ARG A 977 10.10 -9.65 52.20
CA ARG A 977 8.66 -9.53 51.91
C ARG A 977 8.04 -10.87 51.54
N SER A 978 6.71 -10.91 51.46
CA SER A 978 5.93 -12.11 51.18
C SER A 978 6.32 -12.76 49.84
N CYS A 979 6.63 -14.05 49.84
CA CYS A 979 7.12 -14.77 48.66
C CYS A 979 6.07 -14.88 47.54
N SER A 980 6.42 -14.41 46.35
CA SER A 980 5.67 -14.66 45.12
C SER A 980 5.87 -16.10 44.65
N LYS A 981 4.86 -16.97 44.87
CA LYS A 981 4.92 -18.40 44.52
C LYS A 981 5.04 -18.71 43.01
N SER A 982 4.85 -17.71 42.14
CA SER A 982 5.01 -17.87 40.68
C SER A 982 6.23 -17.11 40.12
N TRP A 983 6.55 -15.93 40.69
CA TRP A 983 7.51 -14.98 40.10
C TRP A 983 8.77 -14.77 40.96
N GLY A 984 8.83 -15.33 42.17
CA GLY A 984 9.96 -15.20 43.11
C GLY A 984 11.16 -16.13 42.82
N TYR A 985 11.03 -17.07 41.88
CA TYR A 985 12.13 -17.92 41.40
C TYR A 985 13.08 -17.15 40.47
N GLY A 986 14.25 -17.74 40.19
CA GLY A 986 15.15 -17.21 39.17
C GLY A 986 15.90 -15.94 39.56
N TYR A 987 15.76 -15.45 40.80
CA TYR A 987 16.16 -14.09 41.18
C TYR A 987 17.67 -13.92 41.35
N TRP A 988 18.30 -14.88 42.03
CA TRP A 988 19.73 -14.88 42.36
C TRP A 988 20.44 -15.98 41.58
N ASN A 989 21.65 -15.72 41.09
CA ASN A 989 22.60 -16.72 40.61
C ASN A 989 23.60 -17.03 41.74
N GLU A 990 23.83 -18.32 42.02
CA GLU A 990 24.90 -18.77 42.91
C GLU A 990 26.21 -18.98 42.15
N VAL A 991 27.29 -18.33 42.59
CA VAL A 991 28.63 -18.48 42.01
C VAL A 991 29.61 -19.00 43.07
N ASP A 992 30.14 -20.21 42.91
CA ASP A 992 31.14 -20.80 43.81
C ASP A 992 32.42 -19.95 43.81
N ALA A 993 32.72 -19.32 44.96
CA ALA A 993 33.87 -18.43 45.14
C ALA A 993 35.19 -19.20 45.36
N LYS A 994 35.12 -20.55 45.42
CA LYS A 994 36.24 -21.49 45.59
C LYS A 994 37.03 -21.29 46.89
N VAL A 995 36.36 -20.78 47.92
CA VAL A 995 36.89 -20.60 49.27
C VAL A 995 36.07 -21.39 50.29
N VAL A 996 36.72 -21.75 51.40
CA VAL A 996 36.09 -22.44 52.53
C VAL A 996 35.97 -21.47 53.70
N ILE A 997 34.77 -21.37 54.25
CA ILE A 997 34.45 -20.56 55.42
C ILE A 997 34.43 -21.51 56.63
N ASN A 998 35.38 -21.33 57.55
CA ASN A 998 35.42 -22.10 58.81
C ASN A 998 34.41 -21.49 59.79
N LEU A 999 33.51 -22.30 60.32
CA LEU A 999 32.48 -21.87 61.27
C LEU A 999 32.95 -22.07 62.72
N PRO A 1000 32.40 -21.33 63.71
CA PRO A 1000 32.83 -21.41 65.12
C PRO A 1000 32.62 -22.76 65.81
N ASP A 1001 31.82 -23.66 65.23
CA ASP A 1001 31.64 -25.05 65.66
C ASP A 1001 32.70 -26.02 65.09
N SER A 1002 33.70 -25.50 64.37
CA SER A 1002 34.74 -26.22 63.61
C SER A 1002 34.27 -26.83 62.28
N THR A 1003 33.03 -26.61 61.85
CA THR A 1003 32.57 -27.08 60.53
C THR A 1003 33.09 -26.20 59.39
N GLN A 1004 33.07 -26.74 58.17
CA GLN A 1004 33.54 -26.06 56.96
C GLN A 1004 32.42 -25.92 55.94
N ALA A 1005 32.05 -24.69 55.63
CA ALA A 1005 31.07 -24.35 54.61
C ALA A 1005 31.76 -23.81 53.35
N ARG A 1006 31.12 -23.96 52.18
CA ARG A 1006 31.58 -23.29 50.95
C ARG A 1006 31.19 -21.81 50.98
N GLY A 1007 32.09 -20.97 50.49
CA GLY A 1007 31.80 -19.56 50.21
C GLY A 1007 31.32 -19.37 48.78
N TYR A 1008 30.24 -18.60 48.64
CA TYR A 1008 29.59 -18.28 47.37
C TYR A 1008 29.43 -16.77 47.23
N ILE A 1009 29.43 -16.30 45.99
CA ILE A 1009 28.99 -14.96 45.63
C ILE A 1009 27.55 -15.08 45.15
N LEU A 1010 26.66 -14.26 45.72
CA LEU A 1010 25.27 -14.18 45.29
C LEU A 1010 25.12 -13.01 44.32
N GLN A 1011 24.77 -13.29 43.06
CA GLN A 1011 24.61 -12.28 42.01
C GLN A 1011 23.13 -12.11 41.63
N ASP A 1012 22.67 -10.88 41.46
CA ASP A 1012 21.40 -10.62 40.76
C ASP A 1012 21.48 -11.14 39.32
N ARG A 1013 20.47 -11.91 38.88
CA ARG A 1013 20.45 -12.54 37.56
C ARG A 1013 20.40 -11.54 36.40
N LEU A 1014 19.89 -10.33 36.60
CA LEU A 1014 19.72 -9.35 35.51
C LEU A 1014 20.91 -8.40 35.35
N ALA A 1015 21.31 -7.68 36.40
CA ALA A 1015 22.39 -6.70 36.34
C ALA A 1015 23.75 -7.26 36.75
N GLY A 1016 23.84 -8.54 37.14
CA GLY A 1016 25.10 -9.21 37.51
C GLY A 1016 25.79 -8.58 38.73
N GLN A 1017 25.03 -7.94 39.62
CA GLN A 1017 25.55 -7.25 40.81
C GLN A 1017 25.59 -8.17 42.02
N CYS A 1018 26.59 -7.97 42.88
CA CYS A 1018 26.89 -8.84 44.00
C CYS A 1018 26.23 -8.37 45.31
N LEU A 1019 25.68 -9.31 46.08
CA LEU A 1019 25.19 -9.08 47.44
C LEU A 1019 26.36 -8.77 48.39
N GLN A 1020 26.30 -7.66 49.12
CA GLN A 1020 27.38 -7.20 50.00
C GLN A 1020 26.89 -6.45 51.23
N VAL A 1021 27.70 -6.38 52.30
CA VAL A 1021 27.43 -5.47 53.42
C VAL A 1021 27.75 -4.03 53.00
N ALA A 1022 26.83 -3.10 53.26
CA ALA A 1022 26.97 -1.68 52.92
C ALA A 1022 28.25 -1.08 53.52
N ASP A 1023 29.00 -0.36 52.69
CA ASP A 1023 30.29 0.28 53.00
C ASP A 1023 31.35 -0.65 53.62
N GLY A 1024 31.14 -1.97 53.55
CA GLY A 1024 31.99 -2.95 54.20
C GLY A 1024 31.97 -2.94 55.73
N ARG A 1025 30.88 -2.42 56.32
CA ARG A 1025 30.65 -2.26 57.77
C ARG A 1025 30.71 -3.57 58.56
N THR A 1026 31.00 -3.47 59.85
CA THR A 1026 31.14 -4.62 60.77
C THR A 1026 30.17 -4.59 61.97
N ASP A 1027 29.35 -3.55 62.09
CA ASP A 1027 28.35 -3.39 63.15
C ASP A 1027 27.07 -4.20 62.89
N ASP A 1028 26.33 -4.51 63.97
CA ASP A 1028 25.03 -5.19 63.89
C ASP A 1028 23.94 -4.21 63.44
N GLY A 1029 23.09 -4.65 62.52
CA GLY A 1029 22.13 -3.77 61.84
C GLY A 1029 22.70 -3.04 60.62
N ALA A 1030 23.96 -3.28 60.23
CA ALA A 1030 24.50 -2.77 58.98
C ALA A 1030 23.71 -3.35 57.78
N PRO A 1031 23.17 -2.51 56.87
CA PRO A 1031 22.36 -2.97 55.74
C PRO A 1031 23.13 -3.88 54.79
N VAL A 1032 22.42 -4.82 54.17
CA VAL A 1032 22.93 -5.60 53.04
C VAL A 1032 22.32 -5.06 51.75
N VAL A 1033 23.18 -4.81 50.75
CA VAL A 1033 22.90 -4.06 49.52
C VAL A 1033 23.51 -4.77 48.30
N LEU A 1034 23.14 -4.35 47.09
CA LEU A 1034 23.94 -4.64 45.90
C LEU A 1034 25.20 -3.78 45.83
N GLY A 1035 26.25 -4.34 45.24
CA GLY A 1035 27.41 -3.63 44.74
C GLY A 1035 27.90 -4.19 43.40
N SER A 1036 28.77 -3.46 42.72
CA SER A 1036 29.53 -4.02 41.59
C SER A 1036 30.36 -5.20 42.07
N CYS A 1037 30.37 -6.30 41.32
CA CYS A 1037 31.13 -7.49 41.71
C CYS A 1037 32.65 -7.24 41.68
N VAL A 1038 33.33 -7.57 42.77
CA VAL A 1038 34.78 -7.44 42.94
C VAL A 1038 35.38 -8.82 43.22
N ALA A 1039 36.22 -9.29 42.30
CA ALA A 1039 36.82 -10.62 42.40
C ALA A 1039 37.70 -10.76 43.66
N GLY A 1040 37.30 -11.65 44.56
CA GLY A 1040 37.99 -11.91 45.82
C GLY A 1040 37.69 -10.93 46.95
N ASP A 1041 36.69 -10.04 46.83
CA ASP A 1041 36.24 -9.26 47.99
C ASP A 1041 35.42 -10.13 48.95
N ASN A 1042 36.01 -10.45 50.10
CA ASN A 1042 35.38 -11.18 51.19
C ASN A 1042 34.07 -10.53 51.68
N ASN A 1043 33.84 -9.23 51.41
CA ASN A 1043 32.57 -8.54 51.72
C ASN A 1043 31.38 -9.08 50.91
N GLN A 1044 31.66 -9.72 49.76
CA GLN A 1044 30.68 -10.22 48.80
C GLN A 1044 30.53 -11.75 48.81
N ILE A 1045 31.25 -12.44 49.72
CA ILE A 1045 31.30 -13.89 49.83
C ILE A 1045 30.53 -14.35 51.08
N TRP A 1046 29.62 -15.29 50.89
CA TRP A 1046 28.65 -15.75 51.89
C TRP A 1046 28.58 -17.28 51.95
N THR A 1047 28.23 -17.86 53.11
CA THR A 1047 27.66 -19.23 53.13
C THR A 1047 26.22 -19.18 52.64
N LEU A 1048 25.75 -20.20 51.91
CA LEU A 1048 24.36 -20.29 51.42
C LEU A 1048 23.71 -21.62 51.82
N PRO A 1049 22.37 -21.70 51.92
CA PRO A 1049 21.67 -22.97 52.10
C PRO A 1049 21.93 -23.92 50.91
N PRO A 1050 22.07 -25.23 51.13
CA PRO A 1050 22.45 -26.15 50.08
C PRO A 1050 21.32 -26.34 49.06
N GLN A 1051 21.70 -26.65 47.82
CA GLN A 1051 20.78 -26.76 46.70
C GLN A 1051 19.77 -27.89 46.95
N PRO A 1052 18.44 -27.62 46.97
CA PRO A 1052 17.44 -28.63 47.19
C PRO A 1052 17.31 -29.52 45.96
N THR A 1053 17.21 -30.83 46.19
CA THR A 1053 16.85 -31.80 45.17
C THR A 1053 15.52 -32.47 45.57
N PRO A 1054 14.77 -33.07 44.63
CA PRO A 1054 13.58 -33.86 44.96
C PRO A 1054 13.83 -35.01 45.96
N ALA A 1055 15.09 -35.42 46.16
CA ALA A 1055 15.48 -36.44 47.14
C ALA A 1055 15.96 -35.87 48.50
N THR A 1056 16.46 -34.64 48.54
CA THR A 1056 17.04 -34.02 49.76
C THR A 1056 16.14 -32.98 50.42
N GLY A 1057 15.16 -32.44 49.69
CA GLY A 1057 14.29 -31.36 50.16
C GLY A 1057 15.07 -30.07 50.46
N THR A 1058 14.44 -29.13 51.17
CA THR A 1058 15.05 -27.86 51.58
C THR A 1058 15.65 -27.95 52.97
N GLN A 1059 16.90 -27.51 53.15
CA GLN A 1059 17.60 -27.49 54.44
C GLN A 1059 17.79 -26.05 54.94
N ARG A 1060 17.75 -25.85 56.27
CA ARG A 1060 17.99 -24.54 56.88
C ARG A 1060 19.48 -24.33 57.16
N GLN A 1061 19.99 -23.12 56.92
CA GLN A 1061 21.37 -22.76 57.22
C GLN A 1061 21.49 -21.29 57.62
N LEU A 1062 22.53 -20.96 58.39
CA LEU A 1062 22.98 -19.58 58.58
C LEU A 1062 23.71 -19.08 57.32
N VAL A 1063 23.41 -17.86 56.90
CA VAL A 1063 24.06 -17.18 55.76
C VAL A 1063 25.08 -16.20 56.31
N ILE A 1064 26.38 -16.52 56.23
CA ILE A 1064 27.46 -15.90 56.99
C ILE A 1064 28.42 -15.19 56.05
N ASN A 1065 28.70 -13.91 56.28
CA ASN A 1065 29.63 -13.12 55.49
C ASN A 1065 31.10 -13.45 55.85
N LEU A 1066 31.94 -13.69 54.84
CA LEU A 1066 33.34 -14.07 55.04
C LEU A 1066 34.21 -12.94 55.64
N LYS A 1067 33.92 -11.67 55.35
CA LYS A 1067 34.69 -10.53 55.88
C LYS A 1067 34.34 -10.21 57.32
N THR A 1068 33.07 -10.33 57.71
CA THR A 1068 32.59 -9.86 59.03
C THR A 1068 32.34 -10.98 60.03
N GLY A 1069 32.20 -12.24 59.57
CA GLY A 1069 31.83 -13.38 60.40
C GLY A 1069 30.39 -13.34 60.92
N LYS A 1070 29.55 -12.44 60.37
CA LYS A 1070 28.18 -12.17 60.84
C LYS A 1070 27.12 -12.76 59.91
N CYS A 1071 25.96 -13.01 60.50
CA CYS A 1071 24.84 -13.68 59.87
C CYS A 1071 23.89 -12.67 59.20
N LEU A 1072 23.41 -13.01 58.02
CA LEU A 1072 22.29 -12.36 57.36
C LEU A 1072 21.04 -12.54 58.22
N SER A 1073 20.45 -11.43 58.64
CA SER A 1073 19.34 -11.34 59.59
C SER A 1073 18.28 -10.40 59.06
N LEU A 1074 17.04 -10.63 59.48
CA LEU A 1074 16.02 -9.60 59.38
C LEU A 1074 16.30 -8.50 60.41
N GLY A 1075 16.13 -7.24 60.00
CA GLY A 1075 16.04 -6.09 60.90
C GLY A 1075 14.59 -5.79 61.29
N ASN A 1076 14.37 -4.64 61.94
CA ASN A 1076 13.03 -4.22 62.36
C ASN A 1076 12.08 -3.99 61.17
N ALA A 1077 10.90 -4.60 61.20
CA ALA A 1077 9.86 -4.41 60.18
C ALA A 1077 9.44 -2.93 60.07
N ASN A 1078 9.13 -2.50 58.85
CA ASN A 1078 8.62 -1.16 58.55
C ASN A 1078 7.08 -1.13 58.50
N PRO A 1079 6.44 0.05 58.48
CA PRO A 1079 4.98 0.18 58.48
C PRO A 1079 4.25 -0.42 57.26
N ASN A 1080 4.97 -0.81 56.21
CA ASN A 1080 4.41 -1.34 54.96
C ASN A 1080 4.50 -2.87 54.88
N GLY A 1081 4.91 -3.57 55.95
CA GLY A 1081 5.01 -5.03 55.95
C GLY A 1081 6.24 -5.59 55.22
N THR A 1082 7.31 -4.80 55.05
CA THR A 1082 8.64 -5.33 54.66
C THR A 1082 9.68 -5.09 55.75
N SER A 1083 10.73 -5.91 55.83
CA SER A 1083 11.84 -5.71 56.77
C SER A 1083 13.16 -5.47 56.02
N PRO A 1084 14.06 -4.59 56.48
CA PRO A 1084 15.38 -4.46 55.89
C PRO A 1084 16.21 -5.70 56.21
N VAL A 1085 17.01 -6.16 55.26
CA VAL A 1085 17.97 -7.24 55.49
C VAL A 1085 19.31 -6.63 55.91
N VAL A 1086 19.87 -7.16 57.00
CA VAL A 1086 21.05 -6.62 57.70
C VAL A 1086 22.00 -7.75 58.08
N GLN A 1087 23.23 -7.44 58.46
CA GLN A 1087 24.05 -8.39 59.22
C GLN A 1087 23.76 -8.28 60.73
N SER A 1088 23.91 -9.38 61.46
CA SER A 1088 23.88 -9.43 62.92
C SER A 1088 24.81 -10.51 63.46
N THR A 1089 25.22 -10.40 64.72
CA THR A 1089 25.99 -11.43 65.42
C THR A 1089 25.24 -12.78 65.40
N CYS A 1090 25.90 -13.84 64.95
CA CYS A 1090 25.29 -15.14 64.69
C CYS A 1090 24.84 -15.88 65.96
N ASP A 1091 23.58 -16.33 65.99
CA ASP A 1091 23.07 -17.30 66.97
C ASP A 1091 23.21 -18.73 66.47
N TYR A 1092 24.32 -19.38 66.82
CA TYR A 1092 24.52 -20.82 66.59
C TYR A 1092 23.65 -21.71 67.49
N GLY A 1093 22.93 -21.15 68.46
CA GLY A 1093 22.02 -21.87 69.35
C GLY A 1093 20.65 -22.18 68.77
N GLY A 1094 20.28 -21.61 67.62
CA GLY A 1094 19.02 -21.94 66.93
C GLY A 1094 17.76 -21.29 67.49
N ASN A 1095 17.90 -20.24 68.30
CA ASN A 1095 16.80 -19.51 68.95
C ASN A 1095 16.30 -18.33 68.08
N ILE A 1096 17.20 -17.69 67.34
CA ILE A 1096 16.88 -16.55 66.46
C ILE A 1096 16.54 -17.06 65.04
N THR A 1097 15.26 -17.40 64.82
CA THR A 1097 14.75 -17.90 63.53
C THR A 1097 14.97 -16.92 62.36
N THR A 1098 15.07 -15.62 62.62
CA THR A 1098 15.31 -14.58 61.61
C THR A 1098 16.69 -14.64 60.94
N GLN A 1099 17.63 -15.45 61.45
CA GLN A 1099 18.95 -15.68 60.85
C GLN A 1099 19.05 -16.96 60.01
N TYR A 1100 18.01 -17.81 60.02
CA TYR A 1100 18.00 -19.08 59.29
C TYR A 1100 17.32 -18.94 57.93
N TRP A 1101 17.95 -19.48 56.90
CA TRP A 1101 17.50 -19.40 55.51
C TRP A 1101 17.44 -20.78 54.87
N LYS A 1102 16.51 -20.94 53.94
CA LYS A 1102 16.27 -22.10 53.06
C LYS A 1102 16.31 -21.61 51.62
N ALA A 1103 16.45 -22.53 50.68
CA ALA A 1103 16.38 -22.23 49.25
C ALA A 1103 15.40 -23.17 48.54
N TYR A 1104 14.74 -22.66 47.49
CA TYR A 1104 13.73 -23.34 46.67
C TYR A 1104 14.02 -23.09 45.18
N THR A 1105 13.54 -23.99 44.31
CA THR A 1105 13.72 -23.92 42.83
C THR A 1105 12.40 -24.27 42.14
N GLN A 1106 12.31 -24.14 40.81
CA GLN A 1106 11.11 -24.59 40.09
C GLN A 1106 10.92 -26.12 40.17
N GLN A 1107 12.01 -26.88 40.39
CA GLN A 1107 11.97 -28.33 40.60
C GLN A 1107 11.61 -28.74 42.04
N VAL A 1108 11.89 -27.89 43.03
CA VAL A 1108 11.51 -28.09 44.43
C VAL A 1108 10.80 -26.82 44.93
N PRO A 1109 9.53 -26.62 44.53
CA PRO A 1109 8.81 -25.37 44.74
C PRO A 1109 8.35 -25.19 46.19
N LEU A 1110 8.16 -23.92 46.56
CA LEU A 1110 7.60 -23.49 47.83
C LEU A 1110 6.10 -23.83 47.92
N GLN A 1111 5.79 -24.83 48.75
CA GLN A 1111 4.43 -25.37 48.98
C GLN A 1111 3.44 -24.31 49.45
#